data_AF-A0A2N3HHM8-F1
#
_entry.id   AF-A0A2N3HHM8-F1
#
_cell.length_a   1.000
_cell.length_b   1.000
_cell.length_c   1.000
_cell.angle_alpha   90.00
_cell.angle_beta   90.00
_cell.angle_gamma   90.00
#
_symmetry.space_group_name_H-M   'P 1'
#
loop_
_entity.id
_entity.type
_entity.pdbx_description
1 polymer ?
#
loop_
_entity_poly.entity_id
_entity_poly.type
_entity_poly.pdbx_seq_one_letter_code
_entity_poly.pdbx_strand_id
1 'polypeptide(L)'
;MSFSFKKYLFLLFCLSIVILFFSCSKSKETTNFKAVEFTIPTRTQGEADDKTREMIKHVQHAVSQIDVENVQYILNNKKVAILENRLQNLSGNKRINVLFPYGMELLNAGKTEESIATLKEVLTAIEGADTQSKADKIFIIKKQLAIAYMRKAEQDNCLANHTNESCIIPISLKAQHILKEGAEQAIVLLNELLAQNPNDLECQYLLNIAHMTIGQYPAKVPEKFRIPETYFSSSTGFPHFSDIATTLGVDVTQKAGGTCIDDFNGDGYLDIIASSWGFDDQIKYFENDKMGGFTEKTLDAGLKGVTGGLNLRHTDYNNDGHLDFIILRGAWLSNNGGIPNSLMRNNGDGTFTDITIEAGVYSLNPTQTAVWTDINLDGWVDLFIANEWSQNKQSPCELYLNQADGTFKNITIDAGISATGFFKGVATGDINNDMYPDLYLSNYSGPNTLYINTTQETGKPSFKIATKEAGVTNPVQSFPTWIFDYNNDGFEDIFVSSYSSASILPSEMMIRNIKTKSPDYRPLLYKNNGNGTFTEVSLQVNLNEPIATMGCNFGDLDNDGFLDFYLATGDPSYFSIVPNRMYRNVNGETFEDVTYSSGFGHIQKGHAIGFGDLDLDGDQDIYAVMGGAFEGDVFGNLLFENPLGNKNNWINIILEGKRSNRLAMGAKIIVTIEENGKKRNIYHSVGTDASFGGNSIMAEIGLGKASIIKKMEIKWPHFSKETTIYENIKVNQTIKIIEGEDIQNLNLPQAPFKSNNDMQHHNH
;
A
#
# COMPACT_ATOMS: atom_id res chain seq x y z
N MET A 1 -47.35 22.57 51.17
CA MET A 1 -48.26 22.53 52.34
C MET A 1 -48.73 21.09 52.55
N SER A 2 -48.86 20.65 53.81
CA SER A 2 -49.80 19.62 54.34
C SER A 2 -50.22 18.36 53.52
N PHE A 3 -49.89 17.17 54.05
CA PHE A 3 -50.72 15.93 54.17
C PHE A 3 -51.35 15.30 52.88
N SER A 4 -51.88 14.06 52.82
CA SER A 4 -52.00 12.88 53.71
C SER A 4 -52.05 11.61 52.80
N PHE A 5 -51.38 10.47 53.03
CA PHE A 5 -51.53 9.42 54.07
C PHE A 5 -52.63 8.34 53.83
N LYS A 6 -52.18 7.13 53.43
CA LYS A 6 -52.72 5.76 53.69
C LYS A 6 -54.14 5.28 53.25
N LYS A 7 -54.16 4.37 52.25
CA LYS A 7 -54.32 2.89 52.39
C LYS A 7 -55.59 2.30 53.06
N TYR A 8 -56.42 1.50 52.33
CA TYR A 8 -56.75 0.06 52.59
C TYR A 8 -58.15 -0.51 52.15
N LEU A 9 -58.14 -1.79 51.71
CA LEU A 9 -59.05 -2.94 52.05
C LEU A 9 -60.33 -3.35 51.24
N PHE A 10 -60.50 -4.70 51.15
CA PHE A 10 -61.66 -5.57 50.80
C PHE A 10 -62.32 -5.51 49.40
N LEU A 11 -62.92 -6.58 48.84
CA LEU A 11 -62.58 -8.04 48.74
C LEU A 11 -63.61 -8.78 47.84
N LEU A 12 -63.22 -9.92 47.23
CA LEU A 12 -64.10 -11.00 46.71
C LEU A 12 -65.04 -10.64 45.51
N PHE A 13 -65.69 -11.57 44.78
CA PHE A 13 -65.80 -13.05 44.87
C PHE A 13 -65.88 -13.70 43.46
N CYS A 14 -65.69 -15.03 43.41
CA CYS A 14 -66.24 -16.03 42.45
C CYS A 14 -65.27 -16.77 41.50
N LEU A 15 -65.54 -18.07 41.35
CA LEU A 15 -64.73 -19.11 40.69
C LEU A 15 -65.33 -19.51 39.33
N SER A 16 -64.48 -20.00 38.42
CA SER A 16 -64.57 -21.33 37.77
C SER A 16 -63.43 -21.52 36.75
N ILE A 17 -62.92 -22.72 36.40
CA ILE A 17 -62.54 -23.97 37.10
C ILE A 17 -61.97 -24.92 36.02
N VAL A 18 -60.99 -25.79 36.34
CA VAL A 18 -60.47 -26.93 35.49
C VAL A 18 -59.70 -26.54 34.20
N ILE A 19 -58.64 -27.23 33.71
CA ILE A 19 -57.53 -28.13 34.21
C ILE A 19 -56.58 -28.31 32.97
N LEU A 20 -55.29 -28.72 32.95
CA LEU A 20 -54.23 -29.28 33.83
C LEU A 20 -53.09 -28.24 34.06
N PHE A 21 -52.09 -28.37 34.96
CA PHE A 21 -50.92 -29.29 35.10
C PHE A 21 -50.05 -29.44 33.84
N PHE A 22 -48.71 -29.29 33.86
CA PHE A 22 -47.68 -29.13 34.91
C PHE A 22 -46.46 -28.38 34.27
N SER A 23 -45.40 -27.87 34.92
CA SER A 23 -44.93 -27.93 36.32
C SER A 23 -44.04 -26.72 36.74
N CYS A 24 -43.47 -26.81 37.94
CA CYS A 24 -42.53 -25.89 38.60
C CYS A 24 -41.05 -26.13 38.23
N SER A 25 -40.05 -25.32 38.65
CA SER A 25 -39.93 -23.86 38.88
C SER A 25 -38.52 -23.54 39.42
N LYS A 26 -37.98 -22.33 39.13
CA LYS A 26 -37.34 -21.44 40.12
C LYS A 26 -36.89 -20.11 39.49
N SER A 27 -36.98 -19.06 40.29
CA SER A 27 -36.62 -17.68 39.95
C SER A 27 -35.15 -17.36 40.24
N LYS A 28 -34.58 -16.45 39.46
CA LYS A 28 -33.69 -15.39 39.96
C LYS A 28 -34.01 -14.08 39.24
N GLU A 29 -33.72 -12.96 39.88
CA GLU A 29 -34.08 -11.62 39.40
C GLU A 29 -33.20 -11.20 38.23
N THR A 30 -33.82 -10.70 37.16
CA THR A 30 -33.13 -9.93 36.11
C THR A 30 -33.34 -8.44 36.37
N THR A 31 -32.25 -7.67 36.31
CA THR A 31 -32.29 -6.21 36.35
C THR A 31 -32.93 -5.67 35.06
N ASN A 32 -33.77 -4.65 35.19
CA ASN A 32 -34.33 -3.93 34.04
C ASN A 32 -33.23 -3.15 33.31
N PHE A 33 -32.52 -3.81 32.40
CA PHE A 33 -31.92 -3.12 31.27
C PHE A 33 -33.06 -2.64 30.37
N LYS A 34 -33.12 -1.33 30.12
CA LYS A 34 -33.89 -0.83 28.98
C LYS A 34 -33.16 -1.30 27.72
N ALA A 35 -33.80 -2.16 26.93
CA ALA A 35 -33.38 -2.32 25.54
C ALA A 35 -33.49 -0.94 24.87
N VAL A 36 -32.38 -0.46 24.32
CA VAL A 36 -32.43 0.61 23.33
C VAL A 36 -32.87 -0.07 22.04
N GLU A 37 -34.07 0.25 21.56
CA GLU A 37 -34.51 -0.18 20.24
C GLU A 37 -33.66 0.57 19.20
N PHE A 38 -32.56 -0.06 18.77
CA PHE A 38 -31.82 0.37 17.60
C PHE A 38 -32.70 0.12 16.37
N THR A 39 -33.45 1.16 15.96
CA THR A 39 -34.03 1.23 14.62
C THR A 39 -32.88 1.35 13.62
N ILE A 40 -32.38 0.20 13.15
CA ILE A 40 -31.47 0.12 12.00
C ILE A 40 -32.15 0.85 10.83
N PRO A 41 -31.54 1.91 10.25
CA PRO A 41 -32.09 2.55 9.07
C PRO A 41 -32.19 1.52 7.94
N THR A 42 -33.37 1.34 7.35
CA THR A 42 -33.56 0.40 6.23
C THR A 42 -32.87 0.94 4.98
N ARG A 43 -31.57 0.62 4.87
CA ARG A 43 -30.68 0.92 3.76
C ARG A 43 -31.23 0.32 2.46
N THR A 44 -31.29 1.10 1.38
CA THR A 44 -31.44 0.53 0.04
C THR A 44 -30.17 -0.26 -0.26
N GLN A 45 -30.27 -1.55 -0.62
CA GLN A 45 -29.08 -2.35 -0.95
C GLN A 45 -28.26 -1.64 -2.04
N GLY A 46 -26.95 -1.52 -1.82
CA GLY A 46 -26.05 -0.79 -2.73
C GLY A 46 -25.85 0.71 -2.44
N GLU A 47 -26.44 1.29 -1.39
CA GLU A 47 -26.52 2.76 -1.21
C GLU A 47 -25.83 3.25 0.08
N ALA A 48 -24.90 4.21 -0.03
CA ALA A 48 -24.21 4.84 1.10
C ALA A 48 -25.21 5.40 2.15
N ASP A 49 -24.93 5.23 3.45
CA ASP A 49 -25.75 5.76 4.55
C ASP A 49 -25.62 7.29 4.72
N ASP A 50 -26.33 7.92 5.66
CA ASP A 50 -26.32 9.38 5.80
C ASP A 50 -24.97 9.99 6.21
N LYS A 51 -24.16 9.33 7.04
CA LYS A 51 -22.83 9.81 7.45
C LYS A 51 -21.83 9.67 6.29
N THR A 52 -21.83 8.51 5.63
CA THR A 52 -21.04 8.31 4.41
C THR A 52 -21.47 9.28 3.30
N ARG A 53 -22.77 9.53 3.12
CA ARG A 53 -23.30 10.55 2.19
C ARG A 53 -22.97 11.99 2.61
N GLU A 54 -22.66 12.27 3.86
CA GLU A 54 -22.14 13.57 4.29
C GLU A 54 -20.66 13.68 3.90
N MET A 55 -19.83 12.72 4.28
CA MET A 55 -18.41 12.73 3.95
C MET A 55 -18.10 12.70 2.44
N ILE A 56 -18.88 11.97 1.64
CA ILE A 56 -18.81 12.03 0.17
C ILE A 56 -19.01 13.47 -0.34
N LYS A 57 -19.95 14.25 0.24
CA LYS A 57 -20.15 15.66 -0.14
C LYS A 57 -18.97 16.53 0.31
N HIS A 58 -18.34 16.25 1.45
CA HIS A 58 -17.15 16.96 1.90
C HIS A 58 -15.96 16.72 0.95
N VAL A 59 -15.71 15.48 0.54
CA VAL A 59 -14.69 15.14 -0.46
C VAL A 59 -14.99 15.79 -1.81
N GLN A 60 -16.22 15.65 -2.33
CA GLN A 60 -16.63 16.28 -3.60
C GLN A 60 -16.56 17.80 -3.55
N HIS A 61 -16.91 18.42 -2.42
CA HIS A 61 -16.77 19.87 -2.24
C HIS A 61 -15.29 20.28 -2.24
N ALA A 62 -14.42 19.60 -1.50
CA ALA A 62 -12.97 19.88 -1.51
C ALA A 62 -12.39 19.78 -2.93
N VAL A 63 -12.72 18.70 -3.66
CA VAL A 63 -12.31 18.50 -5.06
C VAL A 63 -12.84 19.59 -5.98
N SER A 64 -14.04 20.13 -5.73
CA SER A 64 -14.61 21.24 -6.50
C SER A 64 -13.88 22.58 -6.32
N GLN A 65 -13.07 22.73 -5.27
CA GLN A 65 -12.29 23.95 -5.00
C GLN A 65 -10.85 23.89 -5.57
N ILE A 66 -10.46 22.78 -6.21
CA ILE A 66 -9.12 22.62 -6.81
C ILE A 66 -8.94 23.56 -8.01
N ASP A 67 -7.83 24.31 -8.03
CA ASP A 67 -7.42 25.07 -9.20
C ASP A 67 -6.96 24.13 -10.32
N VAL A 68 -7.87 23.85 -11.26
CA VAL A 68 -7.65 22.96 -12.41
C VAL A 68 -6.46 23.38 -13.28
N GLU A 69 -6.15 24.68 -13.36
CA GLU A 69 -5.05 25.15 -14.22
C GLU A 69 -3.67 25.00 -13.56
N ASN A 70 -3.60 25.10 -12.23
CA ASN A 70 -2.34 25.06 -11.48
C ASN A 70 -2.10 23.77 -10.68
N VAL A 71 -3.08 22.87 -10.56
CA VAL A 71 -2.90 21.57 -9.90
C VAL A 71 -1.98 20.65 -10.70
N GLN A 72 -1.04 19.99 -10.04
CA GLN A 72 -0.10 19.08 -10.70
C GLN A 72 -0.71 17.68 -10.89
N TYR A 73 -0.29 17.00 -11.96
CA TYR A 73 -0.59 15.61 -12.34
C TYR A 73 -2.05 15.24 -12.62
N ILE A 74 -3.04 15.70 -11.86
CA ILE A 74 -4.45 15.31 -11.98
C ILE A 74 -5.32 16.34 -12.74
N LEU A 75 -6.59 16.00 -13.02
CA LEU A 75 -7.60 16.79 -13.74
C LEU A 75 -7.24 17.06 -15.20
N ASN A 76 -6.57 16.11 -15.85
CA ASN A 76 -6.03 16.22 -17.20
C ASN A 76 -7.12 16.42 -18.25
N ASN A 77 -8.21 15.65 -18.19
CA ASN A 77 -9.36 15.81 -19.08
C ASN A 77 -10.03 17.21 -18.94
N LYS A 78 -10.01 17.79 -17.73
CA LYS A 78 -10.52 19.16 -17.50
C LYS A 78 -9.55 20.21 -18.08
N LYS A 79 -8.24 20.00 -17.96
CA LYS A 79 -7.19 20.85 -18.60
C LYS A 79 -7.24 20.79 -20.13
N VAL A 80 -7.46 19.60 -20.71
CA VAL A 80 -7.68 19.39 -22.16
C VAL A 80 -8.81 20.29 -22.65
N ALA A 81 -9.97 20.27 -22.00
CA ALA A 81 -11.11 21.12 -22.39
C ALA A 81 -10.83 22.63 -22.28
N ILE A 82 -10.09 23.06 -21.24
CA ILE A 82 -9.66 24.47 -21.08
C ILE A 82 -8.71 24.89 -22.22
N LEU A 83 -7.74 24.04 -22.55
CA LEU A 83 -6.75 24.29 -23.60
C LEU A 83 -7.38 24.24 -25.01
N GLU A 84 -8.32 23.34 -25.25
CA GLU A 84 -9.11 23.28 -26.49
C GLU A 84 -9.90 24.58 -26.70
N ASN A 85 -10.62 25.06 -25.67
CA ASN A 85 -11.36 26.32 -25.76
C ASN A 85 -10.45 27.53 -26.04
N ARG A 86 -9.26 27.57 -25.41
CA ARG A 86 -8.22 28.57 -25.71
C ARG A 86 -7.78 28.51 -27.17
N LEU A 87 -7.56 27.31 -27.71
CA LEU A 87 -7.09 27.09 -29.08
C LEU A 87 -8.08 27.55 -30.16
N GLN A 88 -9.39 27.58 -29.89
CA GLN A 88 -10.42 28.09 -30.81
C GLN A 88 -10.23 29.58 -31.16
N ASN A 89 -9.63 30.36 -30.25
CA ASN A 89 -9.48 31.81 -30.36
C ASN A 89 -8.05 32.25 -30.76
N LEU A 90 -7.18 31.32 -31.14
CA LEU A 90 -5.75 31.57 -31.39
C LEU A 90 -5.31 31.16 -32.80
N SER A 91 -4.43 31.97 -33.39
CA SER A 91 -3.84 31.74 -34.72
C SER A 91 -2.33 32.02 -34.73
N GLY A 92 -1.65 31.48 -35.74
CA GLY A 92 -0.19 31.61 -35.91
C GLY A 92 0.61 31.17 -34.67
N ASN A 93 1.71 31.87 -34.40
CA ASN A 93 2.63 31.53 -33.29
C ASN A 93 1.94 31.47 -31.91
N LYS A 94 0.84 32.21 -31.68
CA LYS A 94 0.09 32.12 -30.43
C LYS A 94 -0.63 30.77 -30.27
N ARG A 95 -1.12 30.18 -31.37
CA ARG A 95 -1.71 28.83 -31.37
C ARG A 95 -0.64 27.77 -31.11
N ILE A 96 0.49 27.85 -31.81
CA ILE A 96 1.62 26.90 -31.67
C ILE A 96 2.10 26.79 -30.21
N ASN A 97 2.21 27.94 -29.51
CA ASN A 97 2.60 27.96 -28.10
C ASN A 97 1.62 27.25 -27.14
N VAL A 98 0.35 27.05 -27.53
CA VAL A 98 -0.67 26.36 -26.73
C VAL A 98 -0.88 24.92 -27.19
N LEU A 99 -0.61 24.61 -28.46
CA LEU A 99 -0.71 23.24 -29.00
C LEU A 99 0.26 22.26 -28.32
N PHE A 100 1.46 22.69 -27.90
CA PHE A 100 2.38 21.78 -27.19
C PHE A 100 1.86 21.39 -25.80
N PRO A 101 1.48 22.33 -24.89
CA PRO A 101 0.78 21.99 -23.64
C PRO A 101 -0.50 21.17 -23.86
N TYR A 102 -1.28 21.46 -24.90
CA TYR A 102 -2.47 20.68 -25.27
C TYR A 102 -2.12 19.24 -25.62
N GLY A 103 -1.11 19.02 -26.48
CA GLY A 103 -0.59 17.70 -26.81
C GLY A 103 -0.10 16.91 -25.60
N MET A 104 0.52 17.58 -24.62
CA MET A 104 0.95 16.93 -23.38
C MET A 104 -0.22 16.56 -22.47
N GLU A 105 -1.19 17.46 -22.25
CA GLU A 105 -2.36 17.13 -21.42
C GLU A 105 -3.29 16.11 -22.09
N LEU A 106 -3.31 16.00 -23.43
CA LEU A 106 -3.95 14.89 -24.13
C LEU A 106 -3.29 13.55 -23.77
N LEU A 107 -1.96 13.46 -23.72
CA LEU A 107 -1.25 12.25 -23.30
C LEU A 107 -1.58 11.93 -21.84
N ASN A 108 -1.49 12.93 -20.97
CA ASN A 108 -1.83 12.82 -19.55
C ASN A 108 -3.31 12.43 -19.32
N ALA A 109 -4.20 12.70 -20.28
CA ALA A 109 -5.62 12.33 -20.25
C ALA A 109 -5.91 10.95 -20.91
N GLY A 110 -4.87 10.22 -21.35
CA GLY A 110 -4.97 8.92 -22.01
C GLY A 110 -5.28 8.98 -23.51
N LYS A 111 -5.44 10.19 -24.07
CA LYS A 111 -5.80 10.46 -25.47
C LYS A 111 -4.57 10.43 -26.39
N THR A 112 -3.87 9.30 -26.37
CA THR A 112 -2.53 9.16 -26.95
C THR A 112 -2.48 9.44 -28.46
N GLU A 113 -3.49 9.02 -29.23
CA GLU A 113 -3.54 9.30 -30.68
C GLU A 113 -3.76 10.80 -30.97
N GLU A 114 -4.65 11.46 -30.21
CA GLU A 114 -4.86 12.92 -30.31
C GLU A 114 -3.58 13.67 -29.94
N SER A 115 -2.84 13.19 -28.93
CA SER A 115 -1.52 13.71 -28.53
C SER A 115 -0.48 13.55 -29.65
N ILE A 116 -0.33 12.34 -30.21
CA ILE A 116 0.59 12.03 -31.31
C ILE A 116 0.31 12.93 -32.52
N ALA A 117 -0.96 13.12 -32.88
CA ALA A 117 -1.36 14.01 -33.96
C ALA A 117 -1.02 15.48 -33.66
N THR A 118 -1.31 15.95 -32.44
CA THR A 118 -1.03 17.33 -32.00
C THR A 118 0.48 17.62 -31.95
N LEU A 119 1.28 16.71 -31.41
CA LEU A 119 2.75 16.84 -31.33
C LEU A 119 3.37 16.84 -32.74
N LYS A 120 2.80 16.12 -33.71
CA LYS A 120 3.16 16.22 -35.13
C LYS A 120 2.81 17.60 -35.73
N GLU A 121 1.63 18.18 -35.46
CA GLU A 121 1.27 19.56 -35.88
C GLU A 121 2.31 20.57 -35.34
N VAL A 122 2.65 20.48 -34.05
CA VAL A 122 3.67 21.35 -33.41
C VAL A 122 5.03 21.16 -34.06
N LEU A 123 5.48 19.92 -34.28
CA LEU A 123 6.79 19.63 -34.87
C LEU A 123 6.92 20.26 -36.27
N THR A 124 5.94 20.01 -37.15
CA THR A 124 5.92 20.61 -38.50
C THR A 124 5.90 22.14 -38.45
N ALA A 125 5.15 22.73 -37.52
CA ALA A 125 5.08 24.19 -37.38
C ALA A 125 6.41 24.81 -36.88
N ILE A 126 7.14 24.14 -36.00
CA ILE A 126 8.48 24.56 -35.56
C ILE A 126 9.54 24.31 -36.64
N GLU A 127 9.44 23.22 -37.39
CA GLU A 127 10.31 22.93 -38.55
C GLU A 127 10.13 23.96 -39.67
N GLY A 128 8.94 24.56 -39.82
CA GLY A 128 8.70 25.70 -40.71
C GLY A 128 9.21 27.07 -40.20
N ALA A 129 9.54 27.20 -38.92
CA ALA A 129 9.89 28.50 -38.31
C ALA A 129 11.38 28.85 -38.45
N ASP A 130 11.70 30.15 -38.55
CA ASP A 130 13.06 30.67 -38.45
C ASP A 130 13.30 31.24 -37.04
N THR A 131 13.92 30.44 -36.15
CA THR A 131 14.24 30.84 -34.77
C THR A 131 15.54 30.20 -34.28
N GLN A 132 16.30 30.93 -33.46
CA GLN A 132 17.65 30.50 -33.05
C GLN A 132 17.69 29.36 -32.01
N SER A 133 16.53 29.01 -31.40
CA SER A 133 16.36 27.86 -30.48
C SER A 133 15.50 26.73 -31.09
N LYS A 134 15.51 26.61 -32.42
CA LYS A 134 14.72 25.63 -33.18
C LYS A 134 15.14 24.17 -32.89
N ALA A 135 16.44 23.90 -32.82
CA ALA A 135 16.97 22.54 -32.63
C ALA A 135 16.52 21.94 -31.27
N ASP A 136 16.71 22.69 -30.18
CA ASP A 136 16.36 22.24 -28.83
C ASP A 136 14.86 21.93 -28.70
N LYS A 137 14.01 22.77 -29.32
CA LYS A 137 12.55 22.53 -29.37
C LYS A 137 12.21 21.28 -30.16
N ILE A 138 12.82 21.07 -31.33
CA ILE A 138 12.63 19.85 -32.13
C ILE A 138 13.05 18.61 -31.33
N PHE A 139 14.18 18.67 -30.62
CA PHE A 139 14.65 17.58 -29.75
C PHE A 139 13.62 17.26 -28.65
N ILE A 140 13.14 18.28 -27.92
CA ILE A 140 12.12 18.12 -26.87
C ILE A 140 10.82 17.53 -27.45
N ILE A 141 10.31 18.07 -28.56
CA ILE A 141 9.06 17.60 -29.18
C ILE A 141 9.22 16.15 -29.69
N LYS A 142 10.34 15.80 -30.33
CA LYS A 142 10.61 14.43 -30.78
C LYS A 142 10.76 13.45 -29.61
N LYS A 143 11.34 13.88 -28.49
CA LYS A 143 11.43 13.08 -27.26
C LYS A 143 10.05 12.84 -26.62
N GLN A 144 9.18 13.85 -26.57
CA GLN A 144 7.79 13.67 -26.12
C GLN A 144 6.94 12.83 -27.10
N LEU A 145 7.18 12.96 -28.41
CA LEU A 145 6.51 12.12 -29.41
C LEU A 145 6.96 10.65 -29.31
N ALA A 146 8.23 10.39 -28.98
CA ALA A 146 8.74 9.04 -28.75
C ALA A 146 8.07 8.36 -27.54
N ILE A 147 7.89 9.07 -26.42
CA ILE A 147 7.19 8.50 -25.25
C ILE A 147 5.68 8.37 -25.48
N ALA A 148 5.06 9.28 -26.25
CA ALA A 148 3.66 9.11 -26.67
C ALA A 148 3.47 7.85 -27.53
N TYR A 149 4.41 7.55 -28.43
CA TYR A 149 4.41 6.28 -29.18
C TYR A 149 4.69 5.04 -28.31
N MET A 150 5.51 5.16 -27.25
CA MET A 150 5.65 4.08 -26.25
C MET A 150 4.36 3.85 -25.47
N ARG A 151 3.64 4.91 -25.05
CA ARG A 151 2.29 4.78 -24.45
C ARG A 151 1.29 4.17 -25.43
N LYS A 152 1.33 4.51 -26.73
CA LYS A 152 0.50 3.82 -27.73
C LYS A 152 0.82 2.31 -27.75
N ALA A 153 2.10 1.95 -27.81
CA ALA A 153 2.51 0.56 -27.84
C ALA A 153 2.06 -0.21 -26.58
N GLU A 154 2.11 0.42 -25.42
CA GLU A 154 1.68 -0.13 -24.14
C GLU A 154 0.15 -0.24 -24.03
N GLN A 155 -0.61 0.80 -24.38
CA GLN A 155 -2.08 0.77 -24.41
C GLN A 155 -2.60 -0.29 -25.39
N ASP A 156 -2.01 -0.37 -26.59
CA ASP A 156 -2.40 -1.32 -27.63
C ASP A 156 -2.11 -2.79 -27.24
N ASN A 157 -1.12 -3.06 -26.37
CA ASN A 157 -0.63 -4.43 -26.11
C ASN A 157 -0.70 -4.86 -24.63
N CYS A 158 -0.17 -4.09 -23.68
CA CYS A 158 -0.21 -4.44 -22.25
C CYS A 158 -1.56 -4.10 -21.57
N LEU A 159 -2.41 -3.24 -22.15
CA LEU A 159 -3.77 -2.99 -21.67
C LEU A 159 -4.82 -3.69 -22.55
N ALA A 160 -4.96 -3.30 -23.81
CA ALA A 160 -6.04 -3.78 -24.67
C ALA A 160 -5.91 -5.25 -25.11
N ASN A 161 -4.71 -5.84 -25.00
CA ASN A 161 -4.44 -7.25 -25.31
C ASN A 161 -3.63 -7.91 -24.18
N HIS A 162 -3.95 -7.56 -22.93
CA HIS A 162 -3.23 -7.99 -21.74
C HIS A 162 -3.08 -9.53 -21.62
N THR A 163 -1.96 -9.94 -21.04
CA THR A 163 -1.59 -11.31 -20.65
C THR A 163 -0.72 -11.25 -19.39
N ASN A 164 -0.68 -12.32 -18.59
CA ASN A 164 0.08 -12.36 -17.34
C ASN A 164 1.63 -12.30 -17.47
N GLU A 165 2.17 -12.20 -18.69
CA GLU A 165 3.60 -11.91 -18.92
C GLU A 165 3.83 -10.47 -19.45
N SER A 166 2.75 -9.69 -19.64
CA SER A 166 2.79 -8.37 -20.28
C SER A 166 3.58 -7.38 -19.45
N CYS A 167 4.41 -6.56 -20.10
CA CYS A 167 5.17 -5.50 -19.44
C CYS A 167 6.04 -5.99 -18.25
N ILE A 168 6.47 -7.26 -18.24
CA ILE A 168 7.52 -7.81 -17.37
C ILE A 168 8.84 -7.88 -18.14
N ILE A 169 9.91 -7.24 -17.65
CA ILE A 169 11.24 -7.35 -18.27
C ILE A 169 12.10 -8.45 -17.62
N PRO A 170 12.95 -9.15 -18.40
CA PRO A 170 13.12 -9.06 -19.86
C PRO A 170 11.92 -9.62 -20.64
N ILE A 171 11.37 -8.82 -21.58
CA ILE A 171 10.10 -9.12 -22.26
C ILE A 171 10.15 -10.51 -22.93
N SER A 172 9.24 -11.40 -22.51
CA SER A 172 9.17 -12.77 -23.01
C SER A 172 8.75 -12.85 -24.49
N LEU A 173 8.86 -14.05 -25.08
CA LEU A 173 8.35 -14.29 -26.45
C LEU A 173 6.81 -14.22 -26.55
N LYS A 174 6.08 -14.41 -25.45
CA LYS A 174 4.60 -14.29 -25.41
C LYS A 174 4.18 -12.82 -25.21
N ALA A 175 4.92 -12.09 -24.38
CA ALA A 175 4.69 -10.69 -24.05
C ALA A 175 5.14 -9.69 -25.14
N GLN A 176 5.65 -10.19 -26.27
CA GLN A 176 6.04 -9.34 -27.41
C GLN A 176 4.81 -8.82 -28.15
N HIS A 177 4.81 -7.50 -28.37
CA HIS A 177 3.71 -6.74 -28.91
C HIS A 177 3.30 -7.24 -30.29
N ILE A 178 2.01 -7.46 -30.48
CA ILE A 178 1.39 -7.82 -31.76
C ILE A 178 1.18 -6.54 -32.59
N LEU A 179 0.72 -5.46 -31.96
CA LEU A 179 0.53 -4.14 -32.55
C LEU A 179 1.83 -3.33 -32.40
N LYS A 180 2.74 -3.53 -33.36
CA LYS A 180 4.13 -3.06 -33.28
C LYS A 180 4.35 -1.58 -33.62
N GLU A 181 3.38 -0.90 -34.23
CA GLU A 181 3.55 0.46 -34.77
C GLU A 181 4.11 1.45 -33.74
N GLY A 182 3.56 1.50 -32.52
CA GLY A 182 4.04 2.40 -31.48
C GLY A 182 5.52 2.18 -31.13
N ALA A 183 5.93 0.93 -30.95
CA ALA A 183 7.32 0.59 -30.62
C ALA A 183 8.27 0.88 -31.80
N GLU A 184 7.86 0.57 -33.04
CA GLU A 184 8.64 0.85 -34.25
C GLU A 184 8.83 2.36 -34.48
N GLN A 185 7.77 3.16 -34.29
CA GLN A 185 7.84 4.62 -34.40
C GLN A 185 8.68 5.25 -33.28
N ALA A 186 8.58 4.73 -32.05
CA ALA A 186 9.44 5.13 -30.94
C ALA A 186 10.92 4.83 -31.23
N ILE A 187 11.25 3.64 -31.74
CA ILE A 187 12.62 3.25 -32.13
C ILE A 187 13.22 4.21 -33.16
N VAL A 188 12.45 4.63 -34.17
CA VAL A 188 12.92 5.61 -35.18
C VAL A 188 13.31 6.92 -34.51
N LEU A 189 12.42 7.50 -33.71
CA LEU A 189 12.68 8.78 -33.02
C LEU A 189 13.82 8.68 -32.00
N LEU A 190 13.90 7.58 -31.23
CA LEU A 190 14.97 7.36 -30.26
C LEU A 190 16.35 7.26 -30.94
N ASN A 191 16.44 6.64 -32.11
CA ASN A 191 17.67 6.62 -32.90
C ASN A 191 18.04 8.01 -33.45
N GLU A 192 17.07 8.82 -33.90
CA GLU A 192 17.33 10.21 -34.32
C GLU A 192 17.81 11.08 -33.15
N LEU A 193 17.21 10.93 -31.97
CA LEU A 193 17.59 11.67 -30.74
C LEU A 193 19.00 11.28 -30.30
N LEU A 194 19.31 9.98 -30.27
CA LEU A 194 20.62 9.46 -29.86
C LEU A 194 21.73 9.64 -30.92
N ALA A 195 21.38 10.01 -32.15
CA ALA A 195 22.32 10.51 -33.15
C ALA A 195 22.71 11.98 -32.91
N GLN A 196 21.80 12.79 -32.35
CA GLN A 196 22.04 14.20 -32.01
C GLN A 196 22.70 14.35 -30.63
N ASN A 197 22.15 13.68 -29.61
CA ASN A 197 22.69 13.62 -28.26
C ASN A 197 22.89 12.16 -27.83
N PRO A 198 24.08 11.56 -28.09
CA PRO A 198 24.35 10.18 -27.69
C PRO A 198 24.45 9.98 -26.17
N ASN A 199 24.39 11.04 -25.35
CA ASN A 199 24.50 10.98 -23.90
C ASN A 199 23.14 11.05 -23.17
N ASP A 200 22.02 11.14 -23.88
CA ASP A 200 20.67 11.12 -23.29
C ASP A 200 20.36 9.72 -22.72
N LEU A 201 20.55 9.55 -21.40
CA LEU A 201 20.48 8.24 -20.74
C LEU A 201 19.05 7.66 -20.73
N GLU A 202 18.03 8.52 -20.64
CA GLU A 202 16.62 8.12 -20.74
C GLU A 202 16.30 7.55 -22.14
N CYS A 203 16.76 8.20 -23.22
CA CYS A 203 16.58 7.68 -24.57
C CYS A 203 17.36 6.38 -24.80
N GLN A 204 18.54 6.21 -24.19
CA GLN A 204 19.26 4.93 -24.22
C GLN A 204 18.45 3.82 -23.54
N TYR A 205 17.85 4.10 -22.38
CA TYR A 205 17.00 3.14 -21.68
C TYR A 205 15.78 2.73 -22.53
N LEU A 206 14.99 3.72 -22.97
CA LEU A 206 13.78 3.49 -23.76
C LEU A 206 14.06 2.73 -25.06
N LEU A 207 15.23 2.95 -25.70
CA LEU A 207 15.61 2.21 -26.91
C LEU A 207 15.78 0.71 -26.63
N ASN A 208 16.27 0.31 -25.45
CA ASN A 208 16.36 -1.10 -25.09
C ASN A 208 14.96 -1.70 -24.89
N ILE A 209 14.10 -1.04 -24.11
CA ILE A 209 12.72 -1.49 -23.85
C ILE A 209 11.93 -1.61 -25.15
N ALA A 210 11.97 -0.60 -26.01
CA ALA A 210 11.26 -0.62 -27.29
C ALA A 210 11.74 -1.75 -28.23
N HIS A 211 13.03 -2.11 -28.20
CA HIS A 211 13.54 -3.27 -28.93
C HIS A 211 13.20 -4.61 -28.25
N MET A 212 13.04 -4.66 -26.93
CA MET A 212 12.55 -5.86 -26.23
C MET A 212 11.09 -6.15 -26.59
N THR A 213 10.21 -5.15 -26.53
CA THR A 213 8.77 -5.32 -26.78
C THR A 213 8.43 -5.87 -28.16
N ILE A 214 9.31 -5.74 -29.17
CA ILE A 214 9.09 -6.28 -30.52
C ILE A 214 10.01 -7.44 -30.93
N GLY A 215 10.80 -7.99 -30.00
CA GLY A 215 11.64 -9.17 -30.24
C GLY A 215 12.95 -8.88 -30.98
N GLN A 216 13.51 -7.69 -30.81
CA GLN A 216 14.71 -7.20 -31.51
C GLN A 216 15.92 -6.96 -30.61
N TYR A 217 15.73 -6.90 -29.29
CA TYR A 217 16.80 -6.95 -28.29
C TYR A 217 17.42 -8.37 -28.23
N PRO A 218 18.74 -8.52 -27.99
CA PRO A 218 19.78 -7.48 -27.96
C PRO A 218 20.23 -7.02 -29.36
N ALA A 219 19.94 -7.82 -30.39
CA ALA A 219 20.66 -7.83 -31.66
C ALA A 219 20.53 -6.56 -32.51
N LYS A 220 19.44 -5.79 -32.35
CA LYS A 220 19.23 -4.51 -33.05
C LYS A 220 19.64 -3.28 -32.24
N VAL A 221 19.81 -3.40 -30.92
CA VAL A 221 20.27 -2.27 -30.09
C VAL A 221 21.76 -2.00 -30.39
N PRO A 222 22.16 -0.76 -30.74
CA PRO A 222 23.56 -0.40 -30.90
C PRO A 222 24.35 -0.65 -29.62
N GLU A 223 25.50 -1.32 -29.72
CA GLU A 223 26.28 -1.83 -28.57
C GLU A 223 26.58 -0.76 -27.52
N LYS A 224 26.97 0.46 -27.92
CA LYS A 224 27.22 1.62 -27.04
C LYS A 224 26.03 2.07 -26.18
N PHE A 225 24.81 1.61 -26.50
CA PHE A 225 23.56 1.93 -25.81
C PHE A 225 22.90 0.68 -25.20
N ARG A 226 23.42 -0.52 -25.45
CA ARG A 226 22.79 -1.79 -25.05
C ARG A 226 22.94 -2.02 -23.54
N ILE A 227 21.84 -2.31 -22.85
CA ILE A 227 21.87 -2.92 -21.51
C ILE A 227 22.34 -4.37 -21.70
N PRO A 228 23.42 -4.84 -21.05
CA PRO A 228 23.90 -6.21 -21.21
C PRO A 228 22.85 -7.24 -20.77
N GLU A 229 22.73 -8.36 -21.49
CA GLU A 229 21.81 -9.46 -21.12
C GLU A 229 22.12 -10.00 -19.72
N THR A 230 23.40 -9.98 -19.32
CA THR A 230 23.89 -10.35 -17.99
C THR A 230 23.44 -9.42 -16.86
N TYR A 231 22.72 -8.33 -17.15
CA TYR A 231 22.05 -7.52 -16.13
C TYR A 231 20.68 -8.11 -15.73
N PHE A 232 20.06 -8.90 -16.60
CA PHE A 232 18.78 -9.58 -16.35
C PHE A 232 18.94 -11.04 -15.92
N SER A 233 20.17 -11.57 -15.88
CA SER A 233 20.44 -12.92 -15.40
C SER A 233 20.71 -12.92 -13.90
N SER A 234 19.81 -13.51 -13.11
CA SER A 234 20.12 -13.95 -11.75
C SER A 234 20.61 -15.41 -11.77
N SER A 235 21.51 -15.79 -10.86
CA SER A 235 22.08 -17.15 -10.77
C SER A 235 21.26 -18.11 -9.90
N THR A 236 20.01 -17.75 -9.63
CA THR A 236 19.19 -18.26 -8.52
C THR A 236 18.28 -19.41 -8.94
N GLY A 237 18.00 -20.31 -8.00
CA GLY A 237 16.98 -21.35 -8.15
C GLY A 237 15.57 -20.94 -7.72
N PHE A 238 15.36 -19.65 -7.43
CA PHE A 238 14.06 -19.13 -6.98
C PHE A 238 13.02 -19.25 -8.10
N PRO A 239 11.78 -19.69 -7.81
CA PRO A 239 10.80 -19.99 -8.85
C PRO A 239 10.19 -18.72 -9.46
N HIS A 240 9.34 -18.92 -10.47
CA HIS A 240 8.68 -17.85 -11.22
C HIS A 240 7.23 -17.71 -10.76
N PHE A 241 6.91 -16.55 -10.18
CA PHE A 241 5.59 -16.19 -9.70
C PHE A 241 4.75 -15.71 -10.89
N SER A 242 3.49 -16.12 -10.93
CA SER A 242 2.59 -15.81 -12.04
C SER A 242 1.57 -14.77 -11.58
N ASP A 243 1.37 -13.70 -12.37
CA ASP A 243 0.20 -12.85 -12.16
C ASP A 243 -1.07 -13.63 -12.56
N ILE A 244 -2.06 -13.60 -11.68
CA ILE A 244 -3.37 -14.22 -11.88
C ILE A 244 -4.54 -13.25 -11.63
N ALA A 245 -4.30 -11.95 -11.43
CA ALA A 245 -5.34 -10.99 -11.07
C ALA A 245 -6.55 -10.97 -12.03
N THR A 246 -6.32 -10.99 -13.35
CA THR A 246 -7.39 -11.07 -14.37
C THR A 246 -8.14 -12.41 -14.34
N THR A 247 -7.48 -13.50 -13.89
CA THR A 247 -8.15 -14.81 -13.70
C THR A 247 -9.10 -14.77 -12.51
N LEU A 248 -8.79 -13.98 -11.48
CA LEU A 248 -9.60 -13.86 -10.26
C LEU A 248 -10.56 -12.66 -10.26
N GLY A 249 -10.45 -11.75 -11.22
CA GLY A 249 -11.30 -10.56 -11.35
C GLY A 249 -10.92 -9.38 -10.44
N VAL A 250 -9.67 -9.35 -9.96
CA VAL A 250 -9.15 -8.33 -9.02
C VAL A 250 -8.21 -7.31 -9.68
N ASP A 251 -8.07 -7.37 -11.01
CA ASP A 251 -7.20 -6.56 -11.89
C ASP A 251 -7.75 -5.15 -12.18
N VAL A 252 -8.10 -4.43 -11.11
CA VAL A 252 -8.65 -3.06 -11.18
C VAL A 252 -7.73 -2.15 -11.99
N THR A 253 -8.15 -1.78 -13.21
CA THR A 253 -7.40 -0.86 -14.08
C THR A 253 -7.72 0.59 -13.71
N GLN A 254 -6.94 1.14 -12.79
CA GLN A 254 -7.06 2.52 -12.29
C GLN A 254 -5.67 3.16 -12.15
N LYS A 255 -5.59 4.29 -11.43
CA LYS A 255 -4.36 5.02 -11.10
C LYS A 255 -3.74 4.48 -9.81
N ALA A 256 -2.52 4.94 -9.49
CA ALA A 256 -1.85 4.66 -8.23
C ALA A 256 -2.76 4.86 -6.99
N GLY A 257 -2.67 3.98 -5.99
CA GLY A 257 -3.44 4.07 -4.75
C GLY A 257 -3.00 3.03 -3.70
N GLY A 258 -3.79 2.89 -2.64
CA GLY A 258 -3.52 2.02 -1.49
C GLY A 258 -4.25 0.68 -1.51
N THR A 259 -3.71 -0.30 -0.78
CA THR A 259 -4.33 -1.62 -0.54
C THR A 259 -4.31 -2.01 0.94
N CYS A 260 -5.30 -2.79 1.36
CA CYS A 260 -5.32 -3.54 2.61
C CYS A 260 -5.70 -5.00 2.30
N ILE A 261 -5.00 -5.96 2.89
CA ILE A 261 -5.34 -7.39 2.85
C ILE A 261 -5.65 -7.82 4.28
N ASP A 262 -6.86 -8.31 4.55
CA ASP A 262 -7.20 -8.93 5.85
C ASP A 262 -8.59 -9.62 5.86
N ASP A 263 -8.92 -10.32 6.93
CA ASP A 263 -10.26 -10.90 7.19
C ASP A 263 -11.28 -9.80 7.60
N PHE A 264 -11.76 -9.02 6.61
CA PHE A 264 -12.68 -7.90 6.85
C PHE A 264 -14.10 -8.33 7.25
N ASN A 265 -14.50 -9.56 6.96
CA ASN A 265 -15.85 -10.05 7.25
C ASN A 265 -15.91 -10.94 8.53
N GLY A 266 -14.77 -11.43 9.01
CA GLY A 266 -14.63 -12.21 10.26
C GLY A 266 -14.83 -13.71 10.10
N ASP A 267 -14.51 -14.28 8.94
CA ASP A 267 -14.80 -15.68 8.59
C ASP A 267 -13.58 -16.58 8.32
N GLY A 268 -12.37 -16.02 8.48
CA GLY A 268 -11.08 -16.72 8.45
C GLY A 268 -10.32 -16.68 7.12
N TYR A 269 -10.84 -15.99 6.10
CA TYR A 269 -10.19 -15.86 4.79
C TYR A 269 -9.80 -14.41 4.52
N LEU A 270 -8.67 -14.20 3.83
CA LEU A 270 -8.17 -12.86 3.56
C LEU A 270 -8.91 -12.23 2.37
N ASP A 271 -9.55 -11.08 2.62
CA ASP A 271 -10.19 -10.22 1.64
C ASP A 271 -9.22 -9.13 1.15
N ILE A 272 -9.54 -8.45 0.04
CA ILE A 272 -8.73 -7.34 -0.51
C ILE A 272 -9.57 -6.05 -0.61
N ILE A 273 -9.10 -4.96 0.01
CA ILE A 273 -9.61 -3.60 -0.24
C ILE A 273 -8.56 -2.80 -1.01
N ALA A 274 -8.92 -2.29 -2.19
CA ALA A 274 -8.05 -1.50 -3.06
C ALA A 274 -8.63 -0.12 -3.36
N SER A 275 -7.77 0.90 -3.50
CA SER A 275 -8.15 2.29 -3.76
C SER A 275 -7.30 2.89 -4.88
N SER A 276 -7.69 4.08 -5.35
CA SER A 276 -6.97 4.82 -6.38
C SER A 276 -7.04 6.33 -6.14
N TRP A 277 -6.02 7.08 -6.57
CA TRP A 277 -5.86 8.51 -6.29
C TRP A 277 -6.80 9.43 -7.10
N GLY A 278 -7.48 8.92 -8.13
CA GLY A 278 -8.46 9.73 -8.87
C GLY A 278 -9.71 10.04 -8.05
N PHE A 279 -10.18 11.29 -8.14
CA PHE A 279 -11.29 11.76 -7.31
C PHE A 279 -12.66 11.16 -7.67
N ASP A 280 -12.78 10.62 -8.88
CA ASP A 280 -13.97 9.94 -9.38
C ASP A 280 -13.75 8.40 -9.41
N ASP A 281 -12.57 7.92 -9.00
CA ASP A 281 -12.21 6.49 -8.99
C ASP A 281 -12.77 5.81 -7.73
N GLN A 282 -13.67 4.85 -7.94
CA GLN A 282 -14.37 4.09 -6.91
C GLN A 282 -13.42 3.09 -6.23
N ILE A 283 -13.33 3.16 -4.89
CA ILE A 283 -12.66 2.16 -4.04
C ILE A 283 -13.32 0.80 -4.24
N LYS A 284 -12.54 -0.28 -4.16
CA LYS A 284 -12.95 -1.66 -4.41
C LYS A 284 -12.78 -2.52 -3.16
N TYR A 285 -13.75 -3.39 -2.92
CA TYR A 285 -13.69 -4.45 -1.91
C TYR A 285 -13.99 -5.79 -2.59
N PHE A 286 -13.09 -6.75 -2.38
CA PHE A 286 -13.12 -8.09 -2.94
C PHE A 286 -13.14 -9.10 -1.78
N GLU A 287 -14.30 -9.72 -1.57
CA GLU A 287 -14.53 -10.75 -0.56
C GLU A 287 -14.06 -12.12 -1.08
N ASN A 288 -13.32 -12.86 -0.27
CA ASN A 288 -12.79 -14.19 -0.63
C ASN A 288 -13.93 -15.21 -0.73
N ASP A 289 -14.06 -15.90 -1.88
CA ASP A 289 -15.17 -16.83 -2.12
C ASP A 289 -14.94 -18.25 -1.56
N LYS A 290 -13.78 -18.50 -0.93
CA LYS A 290 -13.38 -19.77 -0.28
C LYS A 290 -13.32 -20.96 -1.22
N MET A 291 -13.28 -20.70 -2.52
CA MET A 291 -13.20 -21.68 -3.60
C MET A 291 -12.12 -21.27 -4.61
N GLY A 292 -11.14 -20.44 -4.23
CA GLY A 292 -10.06 -19.97 -5.09
C GLY A 292 -10.40 -18.76 -5.96
N GLY A 293 -11.29 -17.86 -5.51
CA GLY A 293 -11.61 -16.62 -6.23
C GLY A 293 -12.18 -15.56 -5.30
N PHE A 294 -12.54 -14.41 -5.88
CA PHE A 294 -13.08 -13.26 -5.14
C PHE A 294 -14.42 -12.80 -5.70
N THR A 295 -15.25 -12.21 -4.84
CA THR A 295 -16.51 -11.54 -5.19
C THR A 295 -16.38 -10.04 -4.93
N GLU A 296 -16.67 -9.20 -5.93
CA GLU A 296 -16.70 -7.74 -5.73
C GLU A 296 -17.93 -7.36 -4.89
N LYS A 297 -17.70 -6.76 -3.71
CA LYS A 297 -18.71 -6.43 -2.69
C LYS A 297 -18.84 -4.93 -2.42
N THR A 298 -18.18 -4.07 -3.18
CA THR A 298 -18.12 -2.60 -3.00
C THR A 298 -19.51 -1.97 -2.82
N LEU A 299 -20.48 -2.42 -3.62
CA LEU A 299 -21.86 -1.90 -3.55
C LEU A 299 -22.60 -2.45 -2.33
N ASP A 300 -22.59 -3.76 -2.12
CA ASP A 300 -23.29 -4.39 -0.98
C ASP A 300 -22.73 -3.92 0.36
N ALA A 301 -21.41 -3.84 0.49
CA ALA A 301 -20.71 -3.26 1.63
C ALA A 301 -20.90 -1.73 1.76
N GLY A 302 -21.56 -1.10 0.80
CA GLY A 302 -22.08 0.27 0.93
C GLY A 302 -21.11 1.39 0.57
N LEU A 303 -19.95 1.06 0.00
CA LEU A 303 -18.86 1.98 -0.36
C LEU A 303 -19.14 2.81 -1.63
N LYS A 304 -20.35 2.75 -2.17
CA LYS A 304 -20.75 3.45 -3.41
C LYS A 304 -20.59 4.96 -3.30
N GLY A 305 -19.69 5.51 -4.12
CA GLY A 305 -19.33 6.94 -4.13
C GLY A 305 -18.23 7.32 -3.13
N VAL A 306 -17.71 6.36 -2.35
CA VAL A 306 -16.46 6.54 -1.61
C VAL A 306 -15.31 6.38 -2.60
N THR A 307 -14.76 7.51 -3.02
CA THR A 307 -13.73 7.61 -4.07
C THR A 307 -12.43 8.18 -3.53
N GLY A 308 -11.36 8.03 -4.30
CA GLY A 308 -10.06 8.63 -4.04
C GLY A 308 -9.32 8.01 -2.84
N GLY A 309 -8.01 7.91 -2.93
CA GLY A 309 -7.12 7.45 -1.86
C GLY A 309 -5.76 7.16 -2.46
N LEU A 310 -4.71 7.82 -1.96
CA LEU A 310 -3.35 7.45 -2.39
C LEU A 310 -2.83 6.26 -1.58
N ASN A 311 -3.35 6.06 -0.37
CA ASN A 311 -2.96 4.97 0.53
C ASN A 311 -4.13 4.58 1.45
N LEU A 312 -4.10 3.34 1.98
CA LEU A 312 -5.06 2.79 2.94
C LEU A 312 -4.31 2.25 4.17
N ARG A 313 -4.97 2.20 5.34
CA ARG A 313 -4.52 1.44 6.53
C ARG A 313 -5.71 0.89 7.30
N HIS A 314 -5.64 -0.35 7.78
CA HIS A 314 -6.70 -0.98 8.57
C HIS A 314 -6.30 -1.24 10.03
N THR A 315 -7.31 -1.44 10.88
CA THR A 315 -7.23 -1.82 12.31
C THR A 315 -8.64 -2.14 12.85
N ASP A 316 -8.78 -2.50 14.12
CA ASP A 316 -10.05 -2.44 14.87
C ASP A 316 -9.93 -1.25 15.83
N TYR A 317 -10.48 -0.10 15.47
CA TYR A 317 -10.22 1.13 16.24
C TYR A 317 -11.03 1.21 17.54
N ASN A 318 -12.03 0.35 17.67
CA ASN A 318 -13.08 0.45 18.68
C ASN A 318 -13.21 -0.80 19.58
N ASN A 319 -12.40 -1.83 19.32
CA ASN A 319 -12.36 -3.15 19.96
C ASN A 319 -13.63 -4.01 19.78
N ASP A 320 -14.52 -3.71 18.80
CA ASP A 320 -15.71 -4.53 18.52
C ASP A 320 -15.42 -5.85 17.76
N GLY A 321 -14.25 -5.97 17.15
CA GLY A 321 -13.77 -7.17 16.46
C GLY A 321 -14.03 -7.21 14.97
N HIS A 322 -14.44 -6.09 14.36
CA HIS A 322 -14.58 -5.96 12.92
C HIS A 322 -13.52 -4.98 12.37
N LEU A 323 -12.84 -5.35 11.28
CA LEU A 323 -11.73 -4.53 10.77
C LEU A 323 -12.25 -3.29 10.03
N ASP A 324 -11.85 -2.13 10.55
CA ASP A 324 -12.06 -0.79 10.04
C ASP A 324 -10.90 -0.38 9.11
N PHE A 325 -11.09 0.65 8.26
CA PHE A 325 -9.99 1.20 7.46
C PHE A 325 -10.04 2.72 7.27
N ILE A 326 -8.86 3.36 7.20
CA ILE A 326 -8.71 4.78 6.87
C ILE A 326 -8.15 4.98 5.46
N ILE A 327 -8.79 5.90 4.73
CA ILE A 327 -8.45 6.30 3.36
C ILE A 327 -7.71 7.64 3.40
N LEU A 328 -6.48 7.68 2.90
CA LEU A 328 -5.57 8.83 3.02
C LEU A 328 -5.53 9.67 1.73
N ARG A 329 -5.78 10.98 1.84
CA ARG A 329 -6.02 11.87 0.70
C ARG A 329 -5.27 13.21 0.78
N GLY A 330 -5.24 13.90 -0.36
CA GLY A 330 -4.69 15.26 -0.50
C GLY A 330 -3.19 15.32 -0.87
N ALA A 331 -2.44 14.23 -0.70
CA ALA A 331 -1.03 14.16 -1.05
C ALA A 331 -0.68 14.64 -2.48
N TRP A 332 0.51 15.21 -2.63
CA TRP A 332 1.08 15.85 -3.83
C TRP A 332 0.35 17.09 -4.34
N LEU A 333 -0.88 17.37 -3.91
CA LEU A 333 -1.68 18.50 -4.39
C LEU A 333 -1.30 19.86 -3.76
N SER A 334 -0.40 19.86 -2.77
CA SER A 334 0.08 21.06 -2.06
C SER A 334 -1.08 21.91 -1.51
N ASN A 335 -1.24 23.16 -1.95
CA ASN A 335 -2.36 24.03 -1.55
C ASN A 335 -3.73 23.43 -1.89
N ASN A 336 -3.84 22.69 -3.00
CA ASN A 336 -5.08 22.04 -3.43
C ASN A 336 -5.37 20.74 -2.62
N GLY A 337 -4.42 20.27 -1.81
CA GLY A 337 -4.54 19.08 -0.97
C GLY A 337 -5.38 19.29 0.28
N GLY A 338 -6.46 20.06 0.19
CA GLY A 338 -7.45 20.28 1.25
C GLY A 338 -8.59 19.27 1.19
N ILE A 339 -8.28 17.99 0.96
CA ILE A 339 -9.25 16.91 0.78
C ILE A 339 -9.24 16.05 2.04
N PRO A 340 -10.38 15.81 2.70
CA PRO A 340 -10.41 15.04 3.93
C PRO A 340 -10.15 13.55 3.71
N ASN A 341 -9.52 12.92 4.70
CA ASN A 341 -9.45 11.48 4.85
C ASN A 341 -10.85 10.91 5.16
N SER A 342 -11.01 9.58 5.04
CA SER A 342 -12.23 8.86 5.44
C SER A 342 -11.87 7.69 6.35
N LEU A 343 -12.29 7.71 7.61
CA LEU A 343 -12.25 6.57 8.52
C LEU A 343 -13.56 5.78 8.39
N MET A 344 -13.49 4.65 7.70
CA MET A 344 -14.59 3.73 7.42
C MET A 344 -14.67 2.69 8.53
N ARG A 345 -15.68 2.81 9.42
CA ARG A 345 -15.97 1.78 10.40
C ARG A 345 -16.74 0.63 9.77
N ASN A 346 -16.35 -0.59 10.09
CA ASN A 346 -17.10 -1.80 9.78
C ASN A 346 -18.32 -1.92 10.71
N ASN A 347 -19.48 -2.32 10.21
CA ASN A 347 -20.70 -2.43 11.00
C ASN A 347 -20.96 -3.84 11.55
N GLY A 348 -20.11 -4.82 11.20
CA GLY A 348 -20.32 -6.24 11.55
C GLY A 348 -21.48 -6.92 10.81
N ASP A 349 -22.12 -6.21 9.86
CA ASP A 349 -23.20 -6.71 8.99
C ASP A 349 -22.75 -6.88 7.52
N GLY A 350 -21.44 -6.84 7.28
CA GLY A 350 -20.84 -6.82 5.94
C GLY A 350 -20.82 -5.44 5.28
N THR A 351 -21.20 -4.36 5.99
CA THR A 351 -21.21 -2.99 5.45
C THR A 351 -20.36 -2.00 6.26
N PHE A 352 -19.95 -0.92 5.62
CA PHE A 352 -19.16 0.16 6.25
C PHE A 352 -19.95 1.47 6.41
N THR A 353 -19.48 2.31 7.33
CA THR A 353 -19.95 3.67 7.64
C THR A 353 -18.75 4.62 7.77
N ASP A 354 -18.70 5.75 7.05
CA ASP A 354 -17.71 6.80 7.33
C ASP A 354 -18.06 7.53 8.63
N ILE A 355 -17.16 7.47 9.62
CA ILE A 355 -17.34 8.08 10.95
C ILE A 355 -16.31 9.18 11.26
N THR A 356 -15.59 9.66 10.24
CA THR A 356 -14.50 10.67 10.35
C THR A 356 -14.84 11.89 11.21
N ILE A 357 -16.05 12.44 11.03
CA ILE A 357 -16.51 13.64 11.76
C ILE A 357 -16.90 13.30 13.20
N GLU A 358 -17.57 12.16 13.41
CA GLU A 358 -18.05 11.70 14.73
C GLU A 358 -16.88 11.30 15.64
N ALA A 359 -15.87 10.63 15.08
CA ALA A 359 -14.65 10.27 15.79
C ALA A 359 -13.68 11.44 16.01
N GLY A 360 -13.93 12.62 15.46
CA GLY A 360 -13.10 13.82 15.65
C GLY A 360 -11.80 13.84 14.83
N VAL A 361 -11.63 12.93 13.86
CA VAL A 361 -10.43 12.80 13.02
C VAL A 361 -10.53 13.54 11.67
N TYR A 362 -11.56 14.38 11.49
CA TYR A 362 -11.71 15.23 10.30
C TYR A 362 -10.58 16.26 10.23
N SER A 363 -9.65 16.05 9.29
CA SER A 363 -8.55 16.96 8.97
C SER A 363 -8.62 17.38 7.49
N LEU A 364 -8.06 18.55 7.19
CA LEU A 364 -7.85 19.06 5.82
C LEU A 364 -6.35 19.18 5.49
N ASN A 365 -5.50 18.51 6.26
CA ASN A 365 -4.08 18.38 5.94
C ASN A 365 -3.87 17.30 4.85
N PRO A 366 -2.99 17.53 3.87
CA PRO A 366 -2.71 16.54 2.83
C PRO A 366 -1.83 15.43 3.39
N THR A 367 -2.21 14.17 3.15
CA THR A 367 -1.44 13.01 3.56
C THR A 367 -1.57 11.85 2.57
N GLN A 368 -0.66 10.90 2.73
CA GLN A 368 -0.59 9.60 2.08
C GLN A 368 -0.05 8.53 3.04
N THR A 369 0.12 8.81 4.34
CA THR A 369 0.71 7.84 5.27
C THR A 369 0.28 8.07 6.72
N ALA A 370 -0.04 6.98 7.39
CA ALA A 370 -0.44 6.93 8.79
C ALA A 370 -0.07 5.56 9.39
N VAL A 371 -0.03 5.46 10.71
CA VAL A 371 0.07 4.20 11.45
C VAL A 371 -0.96 4.15 12.57
N TRP A 372 -1.48 2.95 12.81
CA TRP A 372 -2.28 2.59 13.98
C TRP A 372 -1.37 1.88 14.99
N THR A 373 -1.36 2.33 16.24
CA THR A 373 -0.57 1.71 17.31
C THR A 373 -1.01 2.23 18.69
N ASP A 374 -0.97 1.39 19.72
CA ASP A 374 -1.32 1.76 21.10
C ASP A 374 -0.12 2.48 21.74
N ILE A 375 -0.09 3.83 21.71
CA ILE A 375 1.14 4.58 22.07
C ILE A 375 1.39 4.67 23.58
N ASN A 376 0.42 4.25 24.39
CA ASN A 376 0.46 4.42 25.84
C ASN A 376 0.33 3.09 26.62
N LEU A 377 -0.02 1.98 25.94
CA LEU A 377 -0.26 0.62 26.44
C LEU A 377 -1.53 0.44 27.30
N ASP A 378 -2.60 1.20 27.02
CA ASP A 378 -3.89 1.18 27.72
C ASP A 378 -4.98 0.26 27.13
N GLY A 379 -4.72 -0.34 25.96
CA GLY A 379 -5.62 -1.30 25.32
C GLY A 379 -6.44 -0.74 24.15
N TRP A 380 -6.12 0.46 23.68
CA TRP A 380 -6.79 1.11 22.54
C TRP A 380 -5.76 1.57 21.51
N VAL A 381 -6.03 1.33 20.23
CA VAL A 381 -5.13 1.78 19.16
C VAL A 381 -5.32 3.28 18.89
N ASP A 382 -4.22 4.00 18.88
CA ASP A 382 -4.13 5.41 18.54
C ASP A 382 -3.77 5.59 17.05
N LEU A 383 -4.04 6.78 16.51
CA LEU A 383 -3.78 7.11 15.11
C LEU A 383 -2.70 8.20 15.00
N PHE A 384 -1.61 7.91 14.30
CA PHE A 384 -0.62 8.91 13.90
C PHE A 384 -0.62 9.13 12.39
N ILE A 385 -0.85 10.38 11.96
CA ILE A 385 -0.83 10.80 10.56
C ILE A 385 0.39 11.69 10.31
N ALA A 386 1.24 11.34 9.34
CA ALA A 386 2.27 12.25 8.87
C ALA A 386 1.75 13.06 7.67
N ASN A 387 1.85 14.39 7.75
CA ASN A 387 1.23 15.31 6.80
C ASN A 387 2.26 16.01 5.91
N GLU A 388 1.82 16.46 4.72
CA GLU A 388 2.67 17.16 3.76
C GLU A 388 2.67 18.67 3.98
N TRP A 389 3.74 19.17 4.58
CA TRP A 389 4.01 20.61 4.66
C TRP A 389 4.46 21.17 3.30
N SER A 390 3.96 22.34 2.93
CA SER A 390 4.47 23.14 1.80
C SER A 390 4.66 24.60 2.18
N GLN A 391 5.43 25.35 1.40
CA GLN A 391 5.77 26.76 1.70
C GLN A 391 4.55 27.67 1.93
N ASN A 392 3.40 27.33 1.33
CA ASN A 392 2.17 28.11 1.39
C ASN A 392 1.05 27.45 2.22
N LYS A 393 1.22 26.19 2.66
CA LYS A 393 0.26 25.46 3.50
C LYS A 393 1.01 24.72 4.61
N GLN A 394 0.89 25.22 5.84
CA GLN A 394 1.45 24.56 7.01
C GLN A 394 0.51 23.45 7.47
N SER A 395 0.96 22.20 7.32
CA SER A 395 0.27 21.01 7.76
C SER A 395 1.22 20.20 8.65
N PRO A 396 1.13 20.34 9.99
CA PRO A 396 1.92 19.53 10.93
C PRO A 396 1.37 18.10 10.98
N CYS A 397 2.17 17.13 11.43
CA CYS A 397 1.68 15.78 11.72
C CYS A 397 0.61 15.81 12.82
N GLU A 398 -0.22 14.78 12.89
CA GLU A 398 -1.37 14.71 13.80
C GLU A 398 -1.37 13.37 14.57
N LEU A 399 -1.26 13.45 15.89
CA LEU A 399 -1.39 12.33 16.81
C LEU A 399 -2.76 12.40 17.50
N TYR A 400 -3.57 11.37 17.29
CA TYR A 400 -4.93 11.23 17.79
C TYR A 400 -4.98 10.10 18.82
N LEU A 401 -5.16 10.47 20.09
CA LEU A 401 -5.32 9.53 21.19
C LEU A 401 -6.77 9.03 21.24
N ASN A 402 -6.97 7.72 21.25
CA ASN A 402 -8.26 7.07 21.40
C ASN A 402 -8.87 7.42 22.78
N GLN A 403 -10.19 7.60 22.87
CA GLN A 403 -10.87 7.96 24.12
C GLN A 403 -11.74 6.81 24.67
N ALA A 404 -11.65 5.60 24.10
CA ALA A 404 -12.40 4.40 24.50
C ALA A 404 -13.94 4.55 24.43
N ASP A 405 -14.44 5.56 23.70
CA ASP A 405 -15.86 5.83 23.45
C ASP A 405 -16.20 5.92 21.94
N GLY A 406 -15.25 5.57 21.08
CA GLY A 406 -15.34 5.71 19.62
C GLY A 406 -14.85 7.06 19.09
N THR A 407 -14.35 7.97 19.95
CA THR A 407 -13.78 9.26 19.56
C THR A 407 -12.28 9.36 19.84
N PHE A 408 -11.62 10.33 19.19
CA PHE A 408 -10.21 10.62 19.38
C PHE A 408 -9.97 12.07 19.81
N LYS A 409 -8.98 12.28 20.67
CA LYS A 409 -8.42 13.60 21.02
C LYS A 409 -7.10 13.81 20.28
N ASN A 410 -6.99 14.87 19.47
CA ASN A 410 -5.67 15.30 18.97
C ASN A 410 -4.80 15.78 20.15
N ILE A 411 -3.65 15.13 20.36
CA ILE A 411 -2.70 15.38 21.46
C ILE A 411 -1.29 15.75 20.98
N THR A 412 -1.10 15.99 19.68
CA THR A 412 0.23 16.19 19.04
C THR A 412 1.18 17.07 19.86
N ILE A 413 0.72 18.26 20.25
CA ILE A 413 1.51 19.23 21.04
C ILE A 413 1.66 18.79 22.51
N ASP A 414 0.62 18.22 23.12
CA ASP A 414 0.67 17.69 24.50
C ASP A 414 1.70 16.56 24.63
N ALA A 415 1.92 15.79 23.56
CA ALA A 415 2.88 14.70 23.45
C ALA A 415 4.29 15.14 23.00
N GLY A 416 4.53 16.44 22.79
CA GLY A 416 5.84 16.97 22.40
C GLY A 416 6.18 16.85 20.91
N ILE A 417 5.25 16.40 20.06
CA ILE A 417 5.44 16.35 18.61
C ILE A 417 5.14 17.74 18.01
N SER A 418 6.03 18.19 17.12
CA SER A 418 5.90 19.44 16.36
C SER A 418 6.37 19.28 14.91
N ALA A 419 6.32 18.03 14.41
CA ALA A 419 6.81 17.66 13.11
C ALA A 419 6.10 18.40 11.96
N THR A 420 6.88 19.07 11.12
CA THR A 420 6.48 19.61 9.82
C THR A 420 7.56 19.26 8.80
N GLY A 421 7.16 18.72 7.65
CA GLY A 421 8.05 18.24 6.60
C GLY A 421 7.22 17.74 5.41
N PHE A 422 7.87 17.37 4.31
CA PHE A 422 7.17 16.75 3.19
C PHE A 422 7.20 15.23 3.42
N PHE A 423 6.49 14.79 4.47
CA PHE A 423 6.55 13.41 4.93
C PHE A 423 5.84 12.46 3.97
N LYS A 424 6.42 11.28 3.74
CA LYS A 424 5.97 10.35 2.69
C LYS A 424 5.61 8.96 3.18
N GLY A 425 6.36 8.44 4.15
CA GLY A 425 6.04 7.24 4.92
C GLY A 425 6.23 7.49 6.41
N VAL A 426 5.37 6.89 7.25
CA VAL A 426 5.63 6.73 8.68
C VAL A 426 5.58 5.25 9.06
N ALA A 427 6.50 4.83 9.92
CA ALA A 427 6.60 3.50 10.47
C ALA A 427 6.58 3.56 12.01
N THR A 428 6.21 2.46 12.64
CA THR A 428 6.22 2.28 14.09
C THR A 428 6.80 0.91 14.47
N GLY A 429 7.35 0.81 15.67
CA GLY A 429 8.03 -0.37 16.21
C GLY A 429 8.67 -0.02 17.55
N ASP A 430 9.18 -1.01 18.27
CA ASP A 430 9.83 -0.87 19.57
C ASP A 430 11.35 -1.04 19.39
N ILE A 431 12.01 0.07 19.04
CA ILE A 431 13.43 0.15 18.64
C ILE A 431 14.36 0.02 19.84
N ASN A 432 13.89 0.43 21.02
CA ASN A 432 14.68 0.41 22.26
C ASN A 432 14.48 -0.87 23.11
N ASN A 433 13.53 -1.74 22.71
CA ASN A 433 13.08 -2.96 23.40
C ASN A 433 12.44 -2.72 24.79
N ASP A 434 11.74 -1.59 24.96
CA ASP A 434 10.93 -1.26 26.14
C ASP A 434 9.42 -1.55 25.97
N MET A 435 8.98 -2.09 24.83
CA MET A 435 7.57 -2.38 24.48
C MET A 435 6.65 -1.17 24.23
N TYR A 436 7.11 0.09 24.34
CA TYR A 436 6.32 1.24 23.85
C TYR A 436 6.67 1.53 22.38
N PRO A 437 5.68 1.82 21.51
CA PRO A 437 5.94 2.04 20.10
C PRO A 437 6.57 3.42 19.84
N ASP A 438 7.74 3.40 19.20
CA ASP A 438 8.45 4.53 18.62
C ASP A 438 7.86 4.90 17.23
N LEU A 439 8.30 6.03 16.65
CA LEU A 439 7.85 6.51 15.33
C LEU A 439 9.03 6.95 14.46
N TYR A 440 9.12 6.43 13.23
CA TYR A 440 10.08 6.87 12.22
C TYR A 440 9.38 7.48 11.00
N LEU A 441 9.70 8.73 10.68
CA LEU A 441 9.10 9.50 9.59
C LEU A 441 10.13 9.75 8.47
N SER A 442 9.83 9.32 7.25
CA SER A 442 10.60 9.65 6.04
C SER A 442 10.15 10.98 5.43
N ASN A 443 11.10 11.80 4.97
CA ASN A 443 10.89 13.19 4.56
C ASN A 443 11.51 13.50 3.18
N TYR A 444 10.67 13.70 2.17
CA TYR A 444 11.11 13.92 0.79
C TYR A 444 11.86 15.25 0.57
N SER A 445 11.80 16.20 1.51
CA SER A 445 12.44 17.52 1.39
C SER A 445 13.31 17.91 2.59
N GLY A 446 13.81 16.93 3.34
CA GLY A 446 14.71 17.17 4.47
C GLY A 446 15.32 15.88 5.01
N PRO A 447 15.91 15.92 6.21
CA PRO A 447 16.27 14.71 6.93
C PRO A 447 15.01 13.99 7.43
N ASN A 448 15.13 12.67 7.59
CA ASN A 448 14.12 11.85 8.26
C ASN A 448 14.01 12.21 9.76
N THR A 449 13.03 11.67 10.48
CA THR A 449 12.86 11.94 11.92
C THR A 449 12.44 10.70 12.69
N LEU A 450 13.33 10.23 13.56
CA LEU A 450 13.06 9.26 14.63
C LEU A 450 12.60 9.98 15.89
N TYR A 451 11.40 9.63 16.36
CA TYR A 451 10.86 9.92 17.68
C TYR A 451 10.90 8.65 18.54
N ILE A 452 11.52 8.75 19.71
CA ILE A 452 11.48 7.71 20.75
C ILE A 452 10.34 8.04 21.72
N ASN A 453 9.54 7.04 22.07
CA ASN A 453 8.44 7.14 23.04
C ASN A 453 9.00 7.37 24.45
N THR A 454 8.33 8.22 25.23
CA THR A 454 8.70 8.55 26.61
C THR A 454 7.53 8.43 27.57
N THR A 455 6.48 7.69 27.17
CA THR A 455 5.28 7.49 27.99
C THR A 455 5.61 6.74 29.29
N GLN A 456 6.50 5.75 29.25
CA GLN A 456 7.00 5.09 30.47
C GLN A 456 7.77 6.05 31.40
N GLU A 457 8.56 6.98 30.85
CA GLU A 457 9.38 7.94 31.60
C GLU A 457 8.54 9.05 32.25
N THR A 458 7.42 9.41 31.63
CA THR A 458 6.64 10.62 31.97
C THR A 458 5.25 10.35 32.55
N GLY A 459 4.73 9.12 32.43
CA GLY A 459 3.39 8.74 32.90
C GLY A 459 2.23 9.29 32.06
N LYS A 460 2.50 9.75 30.83
CA LYS A 460 1.50 10.23 29.86
C LYS A 460 2.05 10.11 28.43
N PRO A 461 1.20 10.08 27.39
CA PRO A 461 1.64 10.22 25.99
C PRO A 461 2.68 11.33 25.80
N SER A 462 3.86 10.94 25.30
CA SER A 462 5.03 11.82 25.17
C SER A 462 6.11 11.19 24.28
N PHE A 463 6.80 11.99 23.47
CA PHE A 463 7.90 11.56 22.60
C PHE A 463 9.11 12.52 22.65
N LYS A 464 10.30 12.02 22.32
CA LYS A 464 11.55 12.81 22.17
C LYS A 464 12.21 12.51 20.81
N ILE A 465 12.74 13.54 20.14
CA ILE A 465 13.53 13.35 18.90
C ILE A 465 14.89 12.75 19.27
N ALA A 466 15.31 11.68 18.58
CA ALA A 466 16.61 11.01 18.78
C ALA A 466 17.40 10.83 17.47
N THR A 467 16.99 11.48 16.37
CA THR A 467 17.40 11.12 15.01
C THR A 467 18.89 11.26 14.73
N LYS A 468 19.56 12.28 15.31
CA LYS A 468 20.99 12.56 15.05
C LYS A 468 21.88 11.67 15.91
N GLU A 469 21.41 11.42 17.12
CA GLU A 469 22.01 10.59 18.14
C GLU A 469 21.98 9.11 17.69
N ALA A 470 20.88 8.70 17.07
CA ALA A 470 20.68 7.37 16.51
C ALA A 470 21.37 7.15 15.14
N GLY A 471 21.70 8.21 14.39
CA GLY A 471 22.40 8.14 13.10
C GLY A 471 21.52 8.00 11.84
N VAL A 472 20.18 8.04 12.00
CA VAL A 472 19.19 7.63 10.99
C VAL A 472 18.59 8.81 10.19
N THR A 473 19.38 9.85 9.95
CA THR A 473 18.92 11.10 9.29
C THR A 473 18.77 11.03 7.78
N ASN A 474 19.31 9.99 7.14
CA ASN A 474 19.35 9.79 5.69
C ASN A 474 18.41 8.64 5.26
N PRO A 475 18.09 8.50 3.96
CA PRO A 475 18.44 9.40 2.87
C PRO A 475 17.61 10.68 2.90
N VAL A 476 18.20 11.78 2.46
CA VAL A 476 17.44 12.98 2.07
C VAL A 476 16.77 12.69 0.73
N GLN A 477 15.53 13.13 0.54
CA GLN A 477 14.65 12.65 -0.55
C GLN A 477 14.26 11.17 -0.40
N SER A 478 13.89 10.77 0.82
CA SER A 478 13.28 9.47 1.09
C SER A 478 11.80 9.42 0.64
N PHE A 479 11.26 8.21 0.43
CA PHE A 479 9.83 8.00 0.15
C PHE A 479 9.17 7.01 1.13
N PRO A 480 9.12 5.69 0.93
CA PRO A 480 8.57 4.77 1.93
C PRO A 480 9.59 4.33 2.97
N THR A 481 9.09 3.82 4.08
CA THR A 481 9.86 3.30 5.22
C THR A 481 9.07 2.25 6.01
N TRP A 482 9.78 1.37 6.71
CA TRP A 482 9.23 0.43 7.68
C TRP A 482 10.25 0.09 8.78
N ILE A 483 9.78 -0.59 9.83
CA ILE A 483 10.58 -1.11 10.95
C ILE A 483 10.34 -2.62 11.03
N PHE A 484 11.40 -3.42 11.16
CA PHE A 484 11.38 -4.89 11.17
C PHE A 484 12.71 -5.46 11.68
N ASP A 485 12.76 -6.67 12.24
CA ASP A 485 14.04 -7.38 12.47
C ASP A 485 14.40 -8.16 11.20
N TYR A 486 15.34 -7.66 10.39
CA TYR A 486 15.68 -8.32 9.12
C TYR A 486 16.59 -9.55 9.29
N ASN A 487 17.15 -9.73 10.49
CA ASN A 487 18.30 -10.60 10.73
C ASN A 487 18.12 -11.60 11.89
N ASN A 488 16.98 -11.54 12.58
CA ASN A 488 16.60 -12.35 13.73
C ASN A 488 17.59 -12.27 14.92
N ASP A 489 18.09 -11.07 15.25
CA ASP A 489 18.88 -10.85 16.48
C ASP A 489 18.08 -10.27 17.66
N GLY A 490 16.81 -9.94 17.44
CA GLY A 490 15.87 -9.46 18.45
C GLY A 490 15.83 -7.94 18.60
N PHE A 491 16.46 -7.18 17.70
CA PHE A 491 16.39 -5.72 17.64
C PHE A 491 15.77 -5.29 16.31
N GLU A 492 14.78 -4.39 16.36
CA GLU A 492 14.13 -3.92 15.16
C GLU A 492 14.99 -2.87 14.43
N ASP A 493 15.22 -3.14 13.15
CA ASP A 493 15.99 -2.37 12.18
C ASP A 493 15.06 -1.43 11.38
N ILE A 494 15.62 -0.41 10.71
CA ILE A 494 14.84 0.54 9.89
C ILE A 494 15.20 0.40 8.41
N PHE A 495 14.21 0.14 7.55
CA PHE A 495 14.34 0.34 6.11
C PHE A 495 13.75 1.70 5.70
N VAL A 496 14.43 2.41 4.80
CA VAL A 496 13.90 3.63 4.16
C VAL A 496 14.45 3.77 2.74
N SER A 497 13.58 3.83 1.73
CA SER A 497 14.06 4.01 0.35
C SER A 497 14.43 5.47 0.08
N SER A 498 15.54 5.68 -0.63
CA SER A 498 15.72 6.91 -1.42
C SER A 498 14.65 6.97 -2.53
N TYR A 499 14.51 8.15 -3.14
CA TYR A 499 13.61 8.37 -4.26
C TYR A 499 14.28 9.22 -5.36
N SER A 500 13.67 9.23 -6.56
CA SER A 500 14.10 10.09 -7.67
C SER A 500 13.82 11.57 -7.38
N SER A 501 14.24 12.44 -8.31
CA SER A 501 13.85 13.85 -8.30
C SER A 501 13.51 14.32 -9.71
N ALA A 502 12.81 15.44 -9.84
CA ALA A 502 12.52 16.04 -11.15
C ALA A 502 13.78 16.43 -11.96
N SER A 503 14.97 16.34 -11.38
CA SER A 503 16.27 16.59 -12.03
C SER A 503 16.98 15.32 -12.52
N ILE A 504 16.58 14.13 -12.04
CA ILE A 504 17.18 12.82 -12.42
C ILE A 504 16.08 11.76 -12.31
N LEU A 505 15.62 11.24 -13.45
CA LEU A 505 14.54 10.25 -13.51
C LEU A 505 15.04 8.81 -13.25
N PRO A 506 14.16 7.87 -12.84
CA PRO A 506 14.54 6.50 -12.50
C PRO A 506 15.27 5.75 -13.64
N SER A 507 14.86 5.96 -14.89
CA SER A 507 15.51 5.36 -16.07
C SER A 507 16.91 5.93 -16.33
N GLU A 508 17.17 7.20 -16.00
CA GLU A 508 18.53 7.74 -15.96
C GLU A 508 19.34 7.11 -14.81
N MET A 509 18.80 7.05 -13.59
CA MET A 509 19.47 6.45 -12.42
C MET A 509 19.96 5.03 -12.73
N MET A 510 19.10 4.22 -13.35
CA MET A 510 19.38 2.84 -13.74
C MET A 510 20.51 2.75 -14.78
N ILE A 511 20.43 3.49 -15.90
CA ILE A 511 21.52 3.50 -16.91
C ILE A 511 22.83 4.06 -16.35
N ARG A 512 22.76 5.07 -15.49
CA ARG A 512 23.93 5.66 -14.82
C ARG A 512 24.62 4.60 -13.96
N ASN A 513 23.90 3.92 -13.07
CA ASN A 513 24.48 2.85 -12.24
C ASN A 513 25.01 1.66 -13.09
N ILE A 514 24.28 1.22 -14.12
CA ILE A 514 24.76 0.18 -15.06
C ILE A 514 26.14 0.54 -15.64
N LYS A 515 26.39 1.83 -15.92
CA LYS A 515 27.64 2.33 -16.54
C LYS A 515 28.74 2.71 -15.55
N THR A 516 28.41 3.27 -14.39
CA THR A 516 29.41 3.85 -13.46
C THR A 516 29.50 3.14 -12.11
N LYS A 517 28.55 2.24 -11.80
CA LYS A 517 28.42 1.55 -10.50
C LYS A 517 28.39 2.51 -9.31
N SER A 518 27.60 3.59 -9.46
CA SER A 518 27.36 4.59 -8.42
C SER A 518 26.21 4.13 -7.51
N PRO A 519 26.45 3.93 -6.19
CA PRO A 519 25.43 3.48 -5.23
C PRO A 519 24.55 4.63 -4.73
N ASP A 520 24.28 5.62 -5.57
CA ASP A 520 23.42 6.77 -5.27
C ASP A 520 21.94 6.38 -5.44
N TYR A 521 21.03 6.99 -4.68
CA TYR A 521 19.57 6.78 -4.81
C TYR A 521 19.10 5.31 -4.63
N ARG A 522 19.90 4.48 -3.95
CA ARG A 522 19.51 3.15 -3.43
C ARG A 522 18.68 3.26 -2.14
N PRO A 523 17.95 2.21 -1.72
CA PRO A 523 17.42 2.15 -0.36
C PRO A 523 18.51 2.12 0.72
N LEU A 524 18.18 2.63 1.91
CA LEU A 524 19.01 2.48 3.11
C LEU A 524 18.35 1.51 4.09
N LEU A 525 19.11 0.52 4.53
CA LEU A 525 18.83 -0.35 5.65
C LEU A 525 19.76 0.02 6.82
N TYR A 526 19.16 0.32 7.96
CA TYR A 526 19.81 0.69 9.20
C TYR A 526 19.69 -0.44 10.20
N LYS A 527 20.79 -1.16 10.43
CA LYS A 527 20.87 -2.17 11.48
C LYS A 527 20.91 -1.52 12.87
N ASN A 528 20.06 -1.95 13.78
CA ASN A 528 20.03 -1.51 15.17
C ASN A 528 21.21 -2.11 15.95
N ASN A 529 21.93 -1.28 16.71
CA ASN A 529 23.09 -1.70 17.51
C ASN A 529 22.71 -2.08 18.96
N GLY A 530 21.41 -2.16 19.28
CA GLY A 530 20.90 -2.53 20.61
C GLY A 530 21.21 -1.53 21.73
N ASN A 531 21.56 -0.29 21.37
CA ASN A 531 22.04 0.75 22.28
C ASN A 531 21.48 2.15 21.98
N GLY A 532 20.42 2.24 21.16
CA GLY A 532 19.85 3.52 20.69
C GLY A 532 20.60 4.15 19.50
N THR A 533 21.51 3.43 18.85
CA THR A 533 22.18 3.84 17.61
C THR A 533 22.06 2.79 16.51
N PHE A 534 22.21 3.21 15.26
CA PHE A 534 22.12 2.35 14.09
C PHE A 534 23.38 2.41 13.22
N THR A 535 23.58 1.37 12.41
CA THR A 535 24.64 1.25 11.40
C THR A 535 24.00 1.12 10.02
N GLU A 536 24.43 1.90 9.02
CA GLU A 536 23.93 1.75 7.63
C GLU A 536 24.62 0.55 6.97
N VAL A 537 23.84 -0.49 6.67
CA VAL A 537 24.36 -1.82 6.26
C VAL A 537 24.04 -2.19 4.81
N SER A 538 23.22 -1.42 4.09
CA SER A 538 22.63 -1.82 2.80
C SER A 538 23.66 -2.27 1.75
N LEU A 539 24.82 -1.61 1.64
CA LEU A 539 25.90 -2.04 0.73
C LEU A 539 26.60 -3.34 1.16
N GLN A 540 26.58 -3.66 2.45
CA GLN A 540 27.12 -4.92 2.98
C GLN A 540 26.13 -6.06 2.75
N VAL A 541 24.82 -5.77 2.79
CA VAL A 541 23.73 -6.73 2.52
C VAL A 541 23.25 -6.71 1.04
N ASN A 542 24.09 -6.26 0.10
CA ASN A 542 23.87 -6.24 -1.35
C ASN A 542 22.74 -5.32 -1.92
N LEU A 543 22.12 -4.46 -1.12
CA LEU A 543 21.13 -3.47 -1.58
C LEU A 543 21.84 -2.28 -2.27
N ASN A 544 22.34 -2.55 -3.47
CA ASN A 544 23.33 -1.74 -4.19
C ASN A 544 22.74 -0.92 -5.36
N GLU A 545 21.60 -1.33 -5.93
CA GLU A 545 21.00 -0.69 -7.10
C GLU A 545 20.17 0.56 -6.72
N PRO A 546 20.07 1.58 -7.59
CA PRO A 546 19.16 2.71 -7.40
C PRO A 546 17.71 2.29 -7.60
N ILE A 547 16.81 2.68 -6.69
CA ILE A 547 15.39 2.31 -6.74
C ILE A 547 14.53 3.51 -6.37
N ALA A 548 13.68 3.94 -7.31
CA ALA A 548 12.67 4.97 -7.07
C ALA A 548 11.38 4.32 -6.53
N THR A 549 11.46 3.81 -5.30
CA THR A 549 10.36 3.08 -4.65
C THR A 549 9.20 4.02 -4.35
N MET A 550 8.02 3.73 -4.91
CA MET A 550 6.77 4.41 -4.58
C MET A 550 5.93 3.61 -3.57
N GLY A 551 5.90 2.29 -3.69
CA GLY A 551 5.20 1.39 -2.78
C GLY A 551 6.10 0.22 -2.35
N CYS A 552 5.85 -0.36 -1.19
CA CYS A 552 6.62 -1.49 -0.69
C CYS A 552 5.89 -2.21 0.43
N ASN A 553 6.16 -3.50 0.57
CA ASN A 553 5.92 -4.23 1.81
C ASN A 553 6.87 -5.44 1.91
N PHE A 554 6.87 -6.09 3.06
CA PHE A 554 7.70 -7.26 3.37
C PHE A 554 6.86 -8.47 3.77
N GLY A 555 7.49 -9.65 3.70
CA GLY A 555 6.89 -10.97 4.00
C GLY A 555 7.93 -12.08 3.90
N ASP A 556 7.56 -13.34 4.08
CA ASP A 556 8.45 -14.52 4.05
C ASP A 556 8.00 -15.46 2.91
N LEU A 557 8.45 -15.20 1.68
CA LEU A 557 7.87 -15.86 0.50
C LEU A 557 8.21 -17.35 0.41
N ASP A 558 9.35 -17.77 0.94
CA ASP A 558 9.73 -19.19 0.93
C ASP A 558 9.68 -19.89 2.28
N ASN A 559 9.09 -19.25 3.28
CA ASN A 559 8.91 -19.76 4.62
C ASN A 559 10.24 -20.15 5.30
N ASP A 560 11.37 -19.50 4.97
CA ASP A 560 12.66 -19.74 5.64
C ASP A 560 12.83 -18.94 6.94
N GLY A 561 11.88 -18.07 7.31
CA GLY A 561 11.85 -17.35 8.58
C GLY A 561 12.67 -16.06 8.58
N PHE A 562 13.01 -15.52 7.40
CA PHE A 562 13.67 -14.23 7.21
C PHE A 562 12.87 -13.39 6.21
N LEU A 563 12.62 -12.12 6.54
CA LEU A 563 11.69 -11.29 5.77
C LEU A 563 12.32 -10.77 4.47
N ASP A 564 11.75 -11.21 3.34
CA ASP A 564 11.88 -10.72 1.97
C ASP A 564 11.11 -9.39 1.78
N PHE A 565 11.29 -8.71 0.65
CA PHE A 565 10.42 -7.57 0.30
C PHE A 565 10.26 -7.29 -1.21
N TYR A 566 9.06 -6.81 -1.56
CA TYR A 566 8.71 -6.31 -2.90
C TYR A 566 8.69 -4.78 -2.88
N LEU A 567 9.30 -4.16 -3.90
CA LEU A 567 9.39 -2.72 -4.10
C LEU A 567 8.72 -2.34 -5.42
N ALA A 568 7.55 -1.71 -5.33
CA ALA A 568 6.90 -1.08 -6.45
C ALA A 568 7.53 0.29 -6.74
N THR A 569 7.82 0.56 -8.00
CA THR A 569 8.67 1.67 -8.43
C THR A 569 7.94 2.64 -9.35
N GLY A 570 8.49 3.84 -9.50
CA GLY A 570 8.06 4.78 -10.52
C GLY A 570 8.42 6.22 -10.17
N ASP A 571 7.79 7.11 -10.94
CA ASP A 571 7.73 8.56 -10.73
C ASP A 571 6.63 9.09 -11.67
N PRO A 572 6.01 10.26 -11.42
CA PRO A 572 4.94 10.77 -12.29
C PRO A 572 5.31 10.87 -13.78
N SER A 573 6.56 11.12 -14.15
CA SER A 573 7.00 11.19 -15.54
C SER A 573 6.73 9.89 -16.33
N TYR A 574 6.29 10.00 -17.59
CA TYR A 574 6.16 8.83 -18.47
C TYR A 574 7.50 8.21 -18.88
N PHE A 575 8.64 8.90 -18.67
CA PHE A 575 9.99 8.33 -18.88
C PHE A 575 10.43 7.40 -17.75
N SER A 576 9.67 7.34 -16.66
CA SER A 576 9.90 6.51 -15.48
C SER A 576 9.37 5.09 -15.65
N ILE A 577 9.56 4.52 -16.85
CA ILE A 577 9.40 3.10 -17.14
C ILE A 577 10.65 2.42 -16.55
N VAL A 578 10.50 1.71 -15.44
CA VAL A 578 11.57 0.99 -14.73
C VAL A 578 10.97 -0.22 -14.02
N PRO A 579 11.74 -1.32 -13.80
CA PRO A 579 11.22 -2.51 -13.16
C PRO A 579 11.01 -2.29 -11.66
N ASN A 580 9.84 -2.71 -11.18
CA ASN A 580 9.64 -3.12 -9.79
C ASN A 580 10.68 -4.19 -9.40
N ARG A 581 11.02 -4.27 -8.11
CA ARG A 581 12.09 -5.16 -7.62
C ARG A 581 11.62 -6.10 -6.53
N MET A 582 12.09 -7.34 -6.57
CA MET A 582 11.91 -8.31 -5.48
C MET A 582 13.28 -8.70 -4.92
N TYR A 583 13.42 -8.61 -3.60
CA TYR A 583 14.62 -8.98 -2.87
C TYR A 583 14.31 -10.11 -1.89
N ARG A 584 14.97 -11.26 -2.10
CA ARG A 584 14.94 -12.39 -1.17
C ARG A 584 15.99 -12.18 -0.08
N ASN A 585 15.64 -12.40 1.18
CA ASN A 585 16.55 -12.38 2.32
C ASN A 585 17.31 -13.71 2.38
N VAL A 586 18.63 -13.64 2.59
CA VAL A 586 19.49 -14.82 2.65
C VAL A 586 20.06 -14.91 4.06
N ASN A 587 19.32 -15.60 4.94
CA ASN A 587 19.70 -15.90 6.32
C ASN A 587 19.98 -14.65 7.20
N GLY A 588 19.46 -13.47 6.84
CA GLY A 588 19.79 -12.21 7.52
C GLY A 588 21.19 -11.67 7.20
N GLU A 589 21.95 -12.31 6.32
CA GLU A 589 23.33 -11.91 5.96
C GLU A 589 23.36 -10.97 4.73
N THR A 590 22.52 -11.23 3.72
CA THR A 590 22.46 -10.46 2.46
C THR A 590 21.10 -10.56 1.78
N PHE A 591 20.76 -9.59 0.94
CA PHE A 591 19.60 -9.68 0.04
C PHE A 591 20.01 -10.09 -1.39
N GLU A 592 19.17 -10.88 -2.03
CA GLU A 592 19.36 -11.46 -3.37
C GLU A 592 18.30 -10.89 -4.33
N ASP A 593 18.73 -10.28 -5.44
CA ASP A 593 17.82 -9.73 -6.46
C ASP A 593 17.24 -10.87 -7.32
N VAL A 594 16.00 -11.25 -7.04
CA VAL A 594 15.27 -12.32 -7.76
C VAL A 594 14.35 -11.76 -8.85
N THR A 595 14.32 -10.43 -9.02
CA THR A 595 13.37 -9.69 -9.87
C THR A 595 13.13 -10.30 -11.26
N TYR A 596 14.22 -10.57 -12.00
CA TYR A 596 14.14 -10.93 -13.41
C TYR A 596 13.99 -12.44 -13.66
N SER A 597 14.49 -13.28 -12.76
CA SER A 597 14.28 -14.74 -12.79
C SER A 597 12.84 -15.10 -12.41
N SER A 598 12.28 -14.37 -11.44
CA SER A 598 11.08 -14.78 -10.73
C SER A 598 9.79 -14.08 -11.16
N GLY A 599 9.83 -13.24 -12.20
CA GLY A 599 8.65 -12.61 -12.81
C GLY A 599 8.31 -11.20 -12.29
N PHE A 600 8.91 -10.77 -11.18
CA PHE A 600 8.60 -9.51 -10.51
C PHE A 600 9.03 -8.22 -11.25
N GLY A 601 9.82 -8.32 -12.32
CA GLY A 601 10.38 -7.22 -13.11
C GLY A 601 9.39 -6.40 -13.95
N HIS A 602 8.19 -6.16 -13.43
CA HIS A 602 7.13 -5.41 -14.09
C HIS A 602 7.51 -3.93 -14.24
N ILE A 603 7.42 -3.38 -15.47
CA ILE A 603 7.88 -2.02 -15.81
C ILE A 603 6.81 -0.93 -15.77
N GLN A 604 5.58 -1.27 -15.34
CA GLN A 604 4.57 -0.28 -15.00
C GLN A 604 4.72 0.16 -13.55
N LYS A 605 4.29 1.39 -13.32
CA LYS A 605 4.27 2.02 -12.00
C LYS A 605 3.34 1.25 -11.06
N GLY A 606 3.78 1.07 -9.81
CA GLY A 606 2.96 0.54 -8.71
C GLY A 606 3.14 1.35 -7.44
N HIS A 607 2.17 1.30 -6.53
CA HIS A 607 2.09 2.25 -5.42
C HIS A 607 1.79 1.67 -4.03
N ALA A 608 1.10 0.54 -3.93
CA ALA A 608 0.91 -0.14 -2.65
C ALA A 608 0.96 -1.65 -2.81
N ILE A 609 1.44 -2.33 -1.77
CA ILE A 609 1.69 -3.78 -1.77
C ILE A 609 1.15 -4.37 -0.46
N GLY A 610 0.49 -5.51 -0.54
CA GLY A 610 0.18 -6.36 0.59
C GLY A 610 0.68 -7.78 0.34
N PHE A 611 1.22 -8.40 1.38
CA PHE A 611 1.50 -9.83 1.45
C PHE A 611 0.40 -10.51 2.28
N GLY A 612 0.11 -11.77 1.95
CA GLY A 612 -0.81 -12.60 2.73
C GLY A 612 -1.01 -13.98 2.10
N ASP A 613 -1.27 -14.99 2.94
CA ASP A 613 -1.69 -16.35 2.58
C ASP A 613 -3.15 -16.33 2.07
N LEU A 614 -3.36 -15.83 0.84
CA LEU A 614 -4.69 -15.48 0.30
C LEU A 614 -5.56 -16.71 -0.04
N ASP A 615 -4.93 -17.85 -0.35
CA ASP A 615 -5.60 -19.12 -0.65
C ASP A 615 -5.53 -20.15 0.51
N LEU A 616 -4.84 -19.82 1.61
CA LEU A 616 -4.58 -20.68 2.75
C LEU A 616 -3.77 -21.97 2.42
N ASP A 617 -2.90 -21.97 1.40
CA ASP A 617 -1.86 -23.00 1.22
C ASP A 617 -0.91 -23.04 2.43
N GLY A 618 -0.50 -21.86 2.91
CA GLY A 618 0.52 -21.69 3.94
C GLY A 618 1.82 -21.03 3.45
N ASP A 619 1.84 -20.41 2.27
CA ASP A 619 2.85 -19.42 1.89
C ASP A 619 2.21 -18.12 1.38
N GLN A 620 2.99 -17.05 1.27
CA GLN A 620 2.43 -15.71 1.04
C GLN A 620 2.36 -15.36 -0.44
N ASP A 621 1.19 -14.92 -0.89
CA ASP A 621 1.00 -14.23 -2.17
C ASP A 621 1.32 -12.73 -2.05
N ILE A 622 1.35 -12.03 -3.20
CA ILE A 622 1.51 -10.58 -3.25
C ILE A 622 0.43 -9.93 -4.12
N TYR A 623 -0.40 -9.06 -3.53
CA TYR A 623 -1.25 -8.14 -4.27
C TYR A 623 -0.62 -6.75 -4.39
N ALA A 624 -0.61 -6.17 -5.59
CA ALA A 624 0.00 -4.88 -5.88
C ALA A 624 -0.96 -3.93 -6.63
N VAL A 625 -1.14 -2.73 -6.09
CA VAL A 625 -1.92 -1.65 -6.73
C VAL A 625 -1.06 -0.87 -7.71
N MET A 626 -1.55 -0.75 -8.94
CA MET A 626 -0.77 -0.31 -10.10
C MET A 626 -1.26 1.01 -10.70
N GLY A 627 -0.54 1.48 -11.72
CA GLY A 627 -0.75 2.78 -12.34
C GLY A 627 0.04 3.90 -11.65
N GLY A 628 -0.13 5.11 -12.17
CA GLY A 628 0.64 6.30 -11.80
C GLY A 628 -0.23 7.54 -11.60
N ALA A 629 0.35 8.71 -11.87
CA ALA A 629 -0.20 9.99 -11.39
C ALA A 629 -1.15 10.69 -12.38
N PHE A 630 -1.03 10.44 -13.68
CA PHE A 630 -1.89 11.03 -14.72
C PHE A 630 -3.14 10.18 -15.01
N GLU A 631 -4.21 10.77 -15.54
CA GLU A 631 -5.44 10.05 -15.93
C GLU A 631 -5.23 9.04 -17.07
N GLY A 632 -4.18 9.19 -17.88
CA GLY A 632 -3.75 8.25 -18.93
C GLY A 632 -2.65 7.28 -18.51
N ASP A 633 -2.28 7.26 -17.23
CA ASP A 633 -1.19 6.47 -16.63
C ASP A 633 -1.79 5.35 -15.76
N VAL A 634 -2.79 4.64 -16.28
CA VAL A 634 -3.51 3.56 -15.59
C VAL A 634 -2.94 2.19 -15.95
N PHE A 635 -3.02 1.25 -15.00
CA PHE A 635 -2.71 -0.17 -15.25
C PHE A 635 -3.55 -1.08 -14.34
N GLY A 636 -3.72 -2.35 -14.72
CA GLY A 636 -4.39 -3.35 -13.89
C GLY A 636 -3.57 -3.71 -12.65
N ASN A 637 -4.23 -3.85 -11.51
CA ASN A 637 -3.61 -4.39 -10.30
C ASN A 637 -3.16 -5.84 -10.53
N LEU A 638 -2.08 -6.26 -9.85
CA LEU A 638 -1.47 -7.59 -10.00
C LEU A 638 -1.72 -8.44 -8.74
N LEU A 639 -1.79 -9.75 -8.92
CA LEU A 639 -1.81 -10.73 -7.83
C LEU A 639 -0.87 -11.87 -8.22
N PHE A 640 0.30 -11.90 -7.59
CA PHE A 640 1.32 -12.91 -7.82
C PHE A 640 1.05 -14.15 -6.97
N GLU A 641 0.62 -15.23 -7.62
CA GLU A 641 0.49 -16.58 -7.04
C GLU A 641 1.87 -17.11 -6.63
N ASN A 642 1.99 -17.62 -5.41
CA ASN A 642 3.23 -18.22 -4.92
C ASN A 642 3.39 -19.69 -5.36
N PRO A 643 4.42 -20.03 -6.18
CA PRO A 643 4.64 -21.40 -6.66
C PRO A 643 5.52 -22.25 -5.70
N LEU A 644 5.80 -21.76 -4.49
CA LEU A 644 6.61 -22.48 -3.51
C LEU A 644 5.77 -23.53 -2.76
N GLY A 645 4.61 -23.15 -2.28
CA GLY A 645 3.79 -23.89 -1.33
C GLY A 645 4.59 -24.42 -0.14
N ASN A 646 4.09 -25.51 0.43
CA ASN A 646 4.61 -26.24 1.59
C ASN A 646 6.01 -26.93 1.39
N LYS A 647 6.98 -26.28 0.72
CA LYS A 647 8.40 -26.71 0.62
C LYS A 647 9.17 -26.50 1.93
N ASN A 648 8.86 -25.43 2.65
CA ASN A 648 9.24 -25.20 4.05
C ASN A 648 7.99 -25.41 4.95
N ASN A 649 8.15 -25.23 6.25
CA ASN A 649 7.10 -25.33 7.25
C ASN A 649 6.76 -23.92 7.75
N TRP A 650 5.53 -23.74 8.23
CA TRP A 650 4.96 -22.42 8.56
C TRP A 650 4.11 -22.48 9.83
N ILE A 651 3.69 -21.32 10.33
CA ILE A 651 2.63 -21.18 11.33
C ILE A 651 1.89 -19.85 11.09
N ASN A 652 0.56 -19.89 11.05
CA ASN A 652 -0.25 -18.68 10.96
C ASN A 652 -0.92 -18.45 12.31
N ILE A 653 -0.71 -17.27 12.91
CA ILE A 653 -1.07 -16.99 14.30
C ILE A 653 -1.97 -15.75 14.37
N ILE A 654 -3.23 -15.95 14.75
CA ILE A 654 -4.17 -14.88 15.08
C ILE A 654 -4.12 -14.65 16.59
N LEU A 655 -3.79 -13.43 17.02
CA LEU A 655 -3.86 -13.02 18.43
C LEU A 655 -5.18 -12.29 18.71
N GLU A 656 -5.69 -12.42 19.94
CA GLU A 656 -6.81 -11.62 20.44
C GLU A 656 -6.50 -11.08 21.84
N GLY A 657 -6.39 -9.75 21.98
CA GLY A 657 -6.14 -9.06 23.24
C GLY A 657 -7.37 -8.99 24.15
N LYS A 658 -7.15 -8.90 25.47
CA LYS A 658 -8.21 -8.65 26.48
C LYS A 658 -7.93 -7.47 27.41
N ARG A 659 -6.66 -7.20 27.67
CA ARG A 659 -6.13 -5.99 28.32
C ARG A 659 -5.31 -5.17 27.33
N SER A 660 -4.61 -5.85 26.43
CA SER A 660 -4.12 -5.28 25.16
C SER A 660 -5.29 -4.96 24.24
N ASN A 661 -5.05 -4.10 23.25
CA ASN A 661 -5.98 -3.86 22.14
C ASN A 661 -6.33 -5.19 21.45
N ARG A 662 -7.53 -5.26 20.85
CA ARG A 662 -8.16 -6.55 20.47
C ARG A 662 -7.38 -7.31 19.40
N LEU A 663 -6.75 -6.62 18.46
CA LEU A 663 -5.84 -7.22 17.46
C LEU A 663 -4.45 -7.59 18.01
N ALA A 664 -4.17 -7.23 19.27
CA ALA A 664 -2.85 -7.30 19.90
C ALA A 664 -1.74 -6.61 19.07
N MET A 665 -2.07 -5.52 18.36
CA MET A 665 -1.09 -4.71 17.65
C MET A 665 -0.02 -4.20 18.61
N GLY A 666 1.26 -4.40 18.24
CA GLY A 666 2.42 -4.18 19.10
C GLY A 666 2.85 -5.42 19.92
N ALA A 667 2.16 -6.56 19.81
CA ALA A 667 2.62 -7.81 20.42
C ALA A 667 3.89 -8.31 19.73
N LYS A 668 4.87 -8.73 20.53
CA LYS A 668 6.10 -9.37 20.03
C LYS A 668 6.01 -10.89 20.21
N ILE A 669 5.90 -11.60 19.09
CA ILE A 669 5.94 -13.06 18.98
C ILE A 669 7.40 -13.49 18.77
N ILE A 670 7.86 -14.46 19.57
CA ILE A 670 9.22 -15.02 19.47
C ILE A 670 9.09 -16.54 19.33
N VAL A 671 9.49 -17.06 18.17
CA VAL A 671 9.38 -18.48 17.82
C VAL A 671 10.76 -19.13 17.87
N THR A 672 11.03 -19.97 18.88
CA THR A 672 12.25 -20.77 18.94
C THR A 672 12.05 -22.11 18.25
N ILE A 673 12.79 -22.34 17.17
CA ILE A 673 12.84 -23.60 16.41
C ILE A 673 14.22 -24.27 16.51
N GLU A 674 14.30 -25.50 16.02
CA GLU A 674 15.55 -26.25 15.91
C GLU A 674 15.67 -26.85 14.50
N GLU A 675 16.72 -26.47 13.79
CA GLU A 675 16.93 -26.76 12.38
C GLU A 675 18.41 -27.14 12.15
N ASN A 676 18.65 -28.25 11.46
CA ASN A 676 20.00 -28.80 11.24
C ASN A 676 20.83 -28.95 12.54
N GLY A 677 20.18 -29.16 13.69
CA GLY A 677 20.81 -29.26 15.02
C GLY A 677 21.24 -27.92 15.64
N LYS A 678 20.96 -26.78 14.99
CA LYS A 678 21.07 -25.43 15.56
C LYS A 678 19.71 -24.98 16.08
N LYS A 679 19.68 -24.20 17.16
CA LYS A 679 18.49 -23.42 17.52
C LYS A 679 18.58 -22.03 16.89
N ARG A 680 17.45 -21.53 16.41
CA ARG A 680 17.26 -20.11 16.06
C ARG A 680 15.94 -19.61 16.62
N ASN A 681 15.88 -18.31 16.88
CA ASN A 681 14.64 -17.60 17.09
C ASN A 681 14.22 -16.97 15.77
N ILE A 682 12.92 -16.79 15.60
CA ILE A 682 12.30 -15.91 14.62
C ILE A 682 11.49 -14.88 15.40
N TYR A 683 11.56 -13.60 15.01
CA TYR A 683 10.86 -12.50 15.68
C TYR A 683 9.82 -11.89 14.73
N HIS A 684 8.61 -11.68 15.24
CA HIS A 684 7.52 -11.02 14.51
C HIS A 684 6.80 -10.05 15.45
N SER A 685 6.50 -8.85 14.96
CA SER A 685 5.82 -7.78 15.70
C SER A 685 4.48 -7.50 15.03
N VAL A 686 3.37 -7.75 15.73
CA VAL A 686 2.02 -7.76 15.12
C VAL A 686 1.59 -6.36 14.72
N GLY A 687 1.28 -6.16 13.43
CA GLY A 687 0.82 -4.90 12.85
C GLY A 687 0.48 -5.04 11.36
N THR A 688 0.16 -3.93 10.71
CA THR A 688 -0.16 -3.88 9.25
C THR A 688 1.04 -3.47 8.39
N ASP A 689 2.24 -3.48 8.96
CA ASP A 689 3.54 -3.29 8.30
C ASP A 689 3.71 -2.03 7.43
N ALA A 690 4.43 -2.13 6.31
CA ALA A 690 5.13 -1.01 5.69
C ALA A 690 4.22 0.11 5.20
N SER A 691 4.75 1.34 5.17
CA SER A 691 3.98 2.59 5.03
C SER A 691 3.12 2.78 3.75
N PHE A 692 3.08 1.82 2.82
CA PHE A 692 2.34 1.86 1.54
C PHE A 692 1.63 0.53 1.26
N GLY A 693 0.57 0.28 2.02
CA GLY A 693 -0.16 -0.98 2.06
C GLY A 693 -0.57 -1.33 3.48
N GLY A 694 -1.31 -2.44 3.59
CA GLY A 694 -1.57 -3.14 4.83
C GLY A 694 -1.46 -4.65 4.58
N ASN A 695 -0.49 -5.30 5.22
CA ASN A 695 -0.45 -6.77 5.37
C ASN A 695 -1.57 -7.23 6.31
N SER A 696 -1.91 -8.52 6.31
CA SER A 696 -2.81 -9.08 7.31
C SER A 696 -2.22 -8.94 8.73
N ILE A 697 -3.10 -8.73 9.70
CA ILE A 697 -2.79 -8.81 11.14
C ILE A 697 -2.47 -10.26 11.57
N MET A 698 -2.82 -11.26 10.77
CA MET A 698 -2.43 -12.65 10.99
C MET A 698 -0.90 -12.79 10.87
N ALA A 699 -0.25 -13.20 11.95
CA ALA A 699 1.19 -13.41 11.95
C ALA A 699 1.53 -14.73 11.23
N GLU A 700 1.76 -14.61 9.93
CA GLU A 700 2.24 -15.65 9.02
C GLU A 700 3.77 -15.75 9.14
N ILE A 701 4.28 -16.88 9.65
CA ILE A 701 5.68 -17.04 10.04
C ILE A 701 6.28 -18.35 9.48
N GLY A 702 7.28 -18.23 8.61
CA GLY A 702 8.06 -19.36 8.12
C GLY A 702 9.04 -19.92 9.13
N LEU A 703 9.24 -21.24 9.07
CA LEU A 703 9.95 -22.06 10.06
C LEU A 703 11.07 -22.92 9.43
N GLY A 704 11.36 -22.73 8.14
CA GLY A 704 12.32 -23.51 7.38
C GLY A 704 11.99 -25.01 7.38
N LYS A 705 12.97 -25.85 7.72
CA LYS A 705 12.80 -27.30 7.87
C LYS A 705 12.44 -27.74 9.30
N ALA A 706 12.04 -26.83 10.19
CA ALA A 706 11.63 -27.20 11.55
C ALA A 706 10.25 -27.87 11.54
N SER A 707 10.18 -29.10 12.06
CA SER A 707 8.95 -29.89 12.16
C SER A 707 8.16 -29.68 13.46
N ILE A 708 8.66 -28.82 14.36
CA ILE A 708 8.03 -28.47 15.64
C ILE A 708 8.61 -27.15 16.17
N ILE A 709 7.74 -26.26 16.65
CA ILE A 709 8.15 -25.08 17.42
C ILE A 709 8.50 -25.54 18.83
N LYS A 710 9.76 -25.33 19.24
CA LYS A 710 10.23 -25.78 20.57
C LYS A 710 9.60 -24.94 21.68
N LYS A 711 9.60 -23.62 21.49
CA LYS A 711 9.04 -22.62 22.39
C LYS A 711 8.46 -21.47 21.57
N MET A 712 7.34 -20.93 22.00
CA MET A 712 6.76 -19.69 21.48
C MET A 712 6.52 -18.76 22.66
N GLU A 713 6.98 -17.51 22.57
CA GLU A 713 6.77 -16.48 23.58
C GLU A 713 5.96 -15.34 22.97
N ILE A 714 4.91 -14.89 23.65
CA ILE A 714 4.09 -13.77 23.22
C ILE A 714 4.18 -12.71 24.32
N LYS A 715 4.84 -11.59 24.01
CA LYS A 715 4.84 -10.40 24.87
C LYS A 715 3.63 -9.55 24.49
N TRP A 716 2.67 -9.43 25.39
CA TRP A 716 1.44 -8.67 25.12
C TRP A 716 1.68 -7.14 25.25
N PRO A 717 1.11 -6.31 24.37
CA PRO A 717 1.25 -4.85 24.41
C PRO A 717 0.27 -4.27 25.43
N HIS A 718 0.68 -4.24 26.70
CA HIS A 718 -0.05 -3.61 27.81
C HIS A 718 0.91 -3.30 28.96
N PHE A 719 0.55 -2.39 29.87
CA PHE A 719 1.43 -1.87 30.94
C PHE A 719 2.28 -2.88 31.73
N SER A 720 1.77 -4.10 32.01
CA SER A 720 2.53 -5.10 32.78
C SER A 720 3.44 -6.00 31.94
N LYS A 721 3.39 -5.87 30.61
CA LYS A 721 4.26 -6.58 29.64
C LYS A 721 4.26 -8.10 29.89
N GLU A 722 3.07 -8.66 30.11
CA GLU A 722 2.92 -10.08 30.44
C GLU A 722 3.41 -10.94 29.27
N THR A 723 4.12 -12.03 29.58
CA THR A 723 4.67 -12.93 28.55
C THR A 723 4.03 -14.30 28.70
N THR A 724 3.22 -14.72 27.72
CA THR A 724 2.70 -16.09 27.66
C THR A 724 3.71 -16.98 26.94
N ILE A 725 3.89 -18.21 27.42
CA ILE A 725 4.85 -19.17 26.87
C ILE A 725 4.15 -20.49 26.56
N TYR A 726 4.34 -20.98 25.34
CA TYR A 726 3.91 -22.30 24.90
C TYR A 726 5.13 -23.12 24.44
N GLU A 727 5.04 -24.44 24.51
CA GLU A 727 6.11 -25.35 24.10
C GLU A 727 5.58 -26.47 23.20
N ASN A 728 6.44 -26.99 22.32
CA ASN A 728 6.17 -28.17 21.46
C ASN A 728 4.93 -28.01 20.54
N ILE A 729 4.71 -26.80 19.99
CA ILE A 729 3.61 -26.50 19.08
C ILE A 729 3.89 -27.13 17.70
N LYS A 730 2.85 -27.70 17.08
CA LYS A 730 2.93 -28.22 15.71
C LYS A 730 3.08 -27.09 14.70
N VAL A 731 3.69 -27.42 13.56
CA VAL A 731 3.78 -26.56 12.37
C VAL A 731 2.65 -26.88 11.38
N ASN A 732 2.50 -26.02 10.37
CA ASN A 732 1.57 -26.13 9.24
C ASN A 732 0.11 -26.21 9.70
N GLN A 733 -0.33 -25.15 10.39
CA GLN A 733 -1.68 -24.99 10.94
C GLN A 733 -1.95 -23.50 11.26
N THR A 734 -3.18 -23.04 11.04
CA THR A 734 -3.65 -21.75 11.58
C THR A 734 -4.12 -21.91 13.02
N ILE A 735 -3.59 -21.09 13.93
CA ILE A 735 -3.94 -21.08 15.35
C ILE A 735 -4.44 -19.71 15.81
N LYS A 736 -5.38 -19.71 16.76
CA LYS A 736 -5.84 -18.52 17.47
C LYS A 736 -5.43 -18.58 18.93
N ILE A 737 -4.98 -17.46 19.47
CA ILE A 737 -4.52 -17.33 20.86
C ILE A 737 -5.14 -16.07 21.47
N ILE A 738 -6.00 -16.27 22.47
CA ILE A 738 -6.65 -15.17 23.19
C ILE A 738 -5.84 -14.89 24.48
N GLU A 739 -5.66 -13.62 24.86
CA GLU A 739 -4.86 -13.23 26.04
C GLU A 739 -5.33 -14.00 27.30
N GLY A 740 -4.42 -14.77 27.89
CA GLY A 740 -4.68 -15.58 29.08
C GLY A 740 -5.40 -16.93 28.86
N GLU A 741 -5.50 -17.43 27.63
CA GLU A 741 -6.09 -18.74 27.29
C GLU A 741 -5.10 -19.70 26.61
N ASP A 742 -5.50 -20.97 26.45
CA ASP A 742 -4.73 -21.97 25.71
C ASP A 742 -4.85 -21.80 24.18
N ILE A 743 -3.91 -22.36 23.42
CA ILE A 743 -3.92 -22.35 21.94
C ILE A 743 -5.17 -23.06 21.38
N GLN A 744 -5.86 -22.38 20.47
CA GLN A 744 -6.96 -22.91 19.68
C GLN A 744 -6.47 -23.16 18.25
N ASN A 745 -6.80 -24.30 17.62
CA ASN A 745 -6.53 -24.54 16.19
C ASN A 745 -7.83 -24.36 15.40
N LEU A 746 -7.80 -23.52 14.36
CA LEU A 746 -8.99 -23.12 13.60
C LEU A 746 -9.42 -24.15 12.54
N ASN A 747 -8.49 -24.99 12.06
CA ASN A 747 -8.72 -26.00 11.02
C ASN A 747 -9.37 -25.43 9.74
N LEU A 748 -8.94 -24.23 9.31
CA LEU A 748 -9.42 -23.59 8.08
C LEU A 748 -9.08 -24.44 6.85
N PRO A 749 -10.04 -24.74 5.96
CA PRO A 749 -9.76 -25.39 4.68
C PRO A 749 -9.00 -24.47 3.70
N GLN A 750 -7.99 -25.01 3.03
CA GLN A 750 -7.33 -24.37 1.89
C GLN A 750 -8.37 -24.11 0.78
N ALA A 751 -8.26 -22.96 0.11
CA ALA A 751 -9.13 -22.51 -0.97
C ALA A 751 -8.31 -22.17 -2.23
N PRO A 752 -7.54 -23.14 -2.79
CA PRO A 752 -6.53 -22.89 -3.81
C PRO A 752 -7.09 -22.26 -5.08
N PHE A 753 -6.33 -21.33 -5.68
CA PHE A 753 -6.80 -20.48 -6.77
C PHE A 753 -7.36 -21.23 -7.99
N LYS A 754 -8.44 -20.67 -8.56
CA LYS A 754 -9.11 -21.19 -9.75
C LYS A 754 -8.22 -21.05 -10.99
N SER A 755 -8.00 -22.14 -11.70
CA SER A 755 -7.31 -22.08 -12.99
C SER A 755 -8.23 -21.59 -14.11
N ASN A 756 -7.64 -21.05 -15.18
CA ASN A 756 -8.36 -20.66 -16.40
C ASN A 756 -9.13 -21.80 -17.10
N ASN A 757 -8.92 -23.07 -16.72
CA ASN A 757 -9.72 -24.20 -17.22
C ASN A 757 -11.05 -24.34 -16.45
N ASP A 758 -11.04 -24.08 -15.14
CA ASP A 758 -12.19 -24.36 -14.26
C ASP A 758 -13.34 -23.37 -14.49
N MET A 759 -13.00 -22.10 -14.80
CA MET A 759 -13.98 -21.07 -15.13
C MET A 759 -14.81 -21.35 -16.39
N GLN A 760 -14.36 -22.24 -17.29
CA GLN A 760 -15.14 -22.59 -18.49
C GLN A 760 -16.36 -23.46 -18.17
N HIS A 761 -16.43 -24.08 -16.99
CA HIS A 761 -17.49 -25.02 -16.63
C HIS A 761 -18.73 -24.40 -15.96
N HIS A 762 -18.72 -23.09 -15.67
CA HIS A 762 -19.81 -22.42 -14.92
C HIS A 762 -20.72 -21.48 -15.74
N ASN A 763 -20.53 -21.37 -17.06
CA ASN A 763 -21.38 -20.56 -17.94
C ASN A 763 -22.27 -21.43 -18.86
N HIS A 764 -23.37 -21.97 -18.32
CA HIS A 764 -24.42 -22.72 -19.05
C HIS A 764 -25.83 -22.41 -18.54
#